data_AF-A0A7C7YQ22-F1
#
_entry.id   AF-A0A7C7YQ22-F1
#
_cell.length_a   1.000
_cell.length_b   1.000
_cell.length_c   1.000
_cell.angle_alpha   90.00
_cell.angle_beta   90.00
_cell.angle_gamma   90.00
#
_symmetry.space_group_name_H-M   'P 1'
#
loop_
_entity.id
_entity.type
_entity.pdbx_description
1 polymer ?
#
loop_
_entity_poly.entity_id
_entity_poly.type
_entity_poly.pdbx_seq_one_letter_code
_entity_poly.pdbx_strand_id
1 'polypeptide(L)'
;MSPVPLDPAGDPAVEDADPPAPTEGRSRRSSQGDTQRRRRGGRQGGRQDRTAPATDPEGQSADAADETGHETAQDGESGSARGDRSRRGDSDEESGARRKKVPREGIPVQHPLIEERCVVCHARDDEGKMTRISYMRKTPEAWEISIKRMVRLYFVSLSPEEAKEVVRYLAEEHGLSRQEARAAMYESERRVHWSEEDRDKDLRETCAECHTLGRVLSERRDQQEWKLLKATHLALYPLVDFQSFQGRSSRGGGGRGTTSGATSGNAGGGRGTPPSETAGTSGRGRSQDRADRVLATLTSEQGLFSDEWRDWNQEKREVPLEGRWIVLGHEVGRGPIRGTLDLQRVASGEYQSKWTWLRANGRTVVRQGTGLFYAGHSWRGRSTSTAPGELESLKEVLLLDESWTRMEGRLFTGEYNELGIEVELLRASETPTILGVLGGEMAVPSIGNRIEVIGSGFPEKIVAGDFHLGAGITVLGAERHDESRVNLLVSVDSGVPLGRRAIDFRIHQGPRAITLYDTIDGIRIRPNPGFSRVGGKMRPKQLERFEAVAFTRGPDGVPYNEDDVELMTVPVKWSLEEFPIRPGDDDLQFVGELDSETGVFTPAIDGPNPERRFSANNIGDVYVVATCTMTVPERLEVKKVPDDEEQSGDDGEDATGEVAGAEESTDQESADAANKPIAAADSPPKMIEREFRARGHLLVTVPIYVQWDQNKWNQR
;
A
#
# COMPACT_ATOMS: atom_id res chain seq x y z
N MET A 1 54.80 -16.62 -39.84
CA MET A 1 54.45 -17.05 -41.21
C MET A 1 52.95 -16.87 -41.36
N SER A 2 52.53 -15.87 -42.15
CA SER A 2 51.17 -15.67 -42.67
C SER A 2 50.79 -16.78 -43.69
N PRO A 3 49.62 -16.79 -44.39
CA PRO A 3 48.35 -16.05 -44.22
C PRO A 3 47.05 -16.90 -44.48
N VAL A 4 45.89 -16.26 -44.25
CA VAL A 4 44.50 -16.43 -44.78
C VAL A 4 44.51 -16.46 -46.35
N PRO A 5 43.58 -17.06 -47.17
CA PRO A 5 42.11 -16.75 -47.30
C PRO A 5 41.18 -17.93 -47.73
N LEU A 6 39.84 -17.85 -47.71
CA LEU A 6 38.94 -17.21 -48.69
C LEU A 6 37.45 -17.36 -48.29
N ASP A 7 36.65 -16.35 -48.58
CA ASP A 7 35.19 -16.38 -48.83
C ASP A 7 35.00 -15.64 -50.19
N PRO A 8 34.04 -15.95 -51.10
CA PRO A 8 32.65 -15.47 -50.94
C PRO A 8 31.51 -16.19 -51.75
N ALA A 9 30.28 -15.66 -51.59
CA ALA A 9 29.06 -15.71 -52.44
C ALA A 9 27.99 -16.75 -52.04
N GLY A 10 26.68 -16.46 -51.98
CA GLY A 10 25.87 -15.26 -52.27
C GLY A 10 24.37 -15.55 -52.00
N ASP A 11 23.56 -14.50 -51.86
CA ASP A 11 22.10 -14.51 -51.63
C ASP A 11 21.29 -15.20 -52.75
N PRO A 12 20.04 -15.65 -52.46
CA PRO A 12 18.89 -14.83 -52.88
C PRO A 12 17.74 -14.73 -51.86
N ALA A 13 17.07 -13.59 -51.90
CA ALA A 13 15.77 -13.30 -51.29
C ALA A 13 14.62 -14.18 -51.84
N VAL A 14 13.52 -14.33 -51.07
CA VAL A 14 12.11 -14.34 -51.54
C VAL A 14 11.11 -14.46 -50.36
N GLU A 15 10.25 -13.43 -50.28
CA GLU A 15 8.80 -13.37 -50.00
C GLU A 15 8.20 -13.68 -48.60
N ASP A 16 7.68 -12.59 -48.02
CA ASP A 16 6.62 -12.51 -47.01
C ASP A 16 5.34 -13.23 -47.45
N ALA A 17 4.76 -14.02 -46.54
CA ALA A 17 3.41 -14.56 -46.66
C ALA A 17 2.54 -14.10 -45.49
N ASP A 18 1.51 -13.32 -45.81
CA ASP A 18 0.46 -12.84 -44.91
C ASP A 18 -0.35 -13.99 -44.25
N PRO A 19 -0.85 -13.81 -43.01
CA PRO A 19 -1.72 -14.77 -42.34
C PRO A 19 -3.18 -14.69 -42.82
N PRO A 20 -3.96 -15.80 -42.77
CA PRO A 20 -5.28 -15.90 -43.38
C PRO A 20 -6.39 -15.21 -42.56
N ALA A 21 -7.29 -14.54 -43.28
CA ALA A 21 -8.51 -13.93 -42.76
C ALA A 21 -9.61 -14.98 -42.42
N PRO A 22 -10.50 -14.69 -41.46
CA PRO A 22 -11.60 -15.57 -41.09
C PRO A 22 -12.79 -15.47 -42.05
N THR A 23 -13.41 -16.61 -42.32
CA THR A 23 -14.55 -16.81 -43.22
C THR A 23 -15.88 -16.45 -42.55
N GLU A 24 -16.64 -15.52 -43.14
CA GLU A 24 -18.03 -15.26 -42.80
C GLU A 24 -18.99 -16.10 -43.67
N GLY A 25 -19.88 -16.84 -43.00
CA GLY A 25 -21.04 -17.50 -43.59
C GLY A 25 -22.24 -16.55 -43.68
N ARG A 26 -22.70 -16.30 -44.91
CA ARG A 26 -23.93 -15.55 -45.22
C ARG A 26 -25.20 -16.27 -44.73
N SER A 27 -26.12 -15.51 -44.13
CA SER A 27 -27.57 -15.74 -44.27
C SER A 27 -28.25 -14.45 -44.72
N ARG A 28 -29.09 -14.58 -45.74
CA ARG A 28 -29.75 -13.53 -46.53
C ARG A 28 -31.02 -13.02 -45.83
N ARG A 29 -31.27 -11.71 -45.90
CA ARG A 29 -32.59 -11.11 -46.16
C ARG A 29 -32.45 -9.67 -46.73
N SER A 30 -32.83 -9.55 -48.01
CA SER A 30 -33.44 -8.40 -48.75
C SER A 30 -33.31 -6.98 -48.14
N SER A 31 -32.63 -5.97 -48.74
CA SER A 31 -32.85 -5.28 -50.03
C SER A 31 -34.29 -4.73 -50.15
N GLN A 32 -34.64 -3.46 -50.35
CA GLN A 32 -34.16 -2.33 -51.18
C GLN A 32 -35.01 -1.10 -50.74
N GLY A 33 -34.72 0.18 -51.02
CA GLY A 33 -33.77 0.79 -51.93
C GLY A 33 -34.02 2.30 -52.03
N ASP A 34 -33.00 2.97 -52.56
CA ASP A 34 -32.82 4.39 -52.90
C ASP A 34 -34.04 5.22 -53.36
N THR A 35 -33.96 6.54 -53.14
CA THR A 35 -33.91 7.48 -54.29
C THR A 35 -33.41 8.89 -53.94
N GLN A 36 -32.58 9.38 -54.86
CA GLN A 36 -32.00 10.70 -55.05
C GLN A 36 -32.99 11.89 -55.13
N ARG A 37 -32.40 13.10 -54.98
CA ARG A 37 -32.50 14.32 -55.83
C ARG A 37 -33.20 15.59 -55.28
N ARG A 38 -32.35 16.64 -55.20
CA ARG A 38 -32.49 18.03 -55.75
C ARG A 38 -33.43 19.06 -55.09
N ARG A 39 -32.78 20.21 -54.78
CA ARG A 39 -33.17 21.65 -54.98
C ARG A 39 -34.47 22.11 -54.28
N ARG A 40 -34.57 23.27 -53.64
CA ARG A 40 -34.25 24.64 -54.10
C ARG A 40 -34.61 25.65 -52.99
N GLY A 41 -33.92 26.81 -52.97
CA GLY A 41 -34.39 28.10 -52.41
C GLY A 41 -34.06 28.34 -50.93
N GLY A 42 -33.42 29.43 -50.48
CA GLY A 42 -33.12 30.73 -51.07
C GLY A 42 -33.81 31.86 -50.30
N ARG A 43 -33.07 32.56 -49.41
CA ARG A 43 -33.18 33.99 -49.04
C ARG A 43 -32.14 34.28 -47.94
N GLN A 44 -31.01 34.93 -48.21
CA GLN A 44 -30.73 36.35 -48.48
C GLN A 44 -31.07 37.35 -47.36
N GLY A 45 -30.03 38.09 -46.97
CA GLY A 45 -29.95 39.26 -46.08
C GLY A 45 -28.85 39.02 -45.05
N GLY A 46 -27.56 39.34 -45.25
CA GLY A 46 -26.98 40.61 -45.72
C GLY A 46 -27.14 41.65 -44.61
N ARG A 47 -26.11 42.20 -43.95
CA ARG A 47 -24.89 42.79 -44.51
C ARG A 47 -23.93 43.20 -43.36
N GLN A 48 -22.63 43.08 -43.67
CA GLN A 48 -21.49 43.98 -43.39
C GLN A 48 -21.03 44.21 -41.94
N ASP A 49 -19.84 43.72 -41.57
CA ASP A 49 -18.48 44.25 -41.83
C ASP A 49 -18.23 45.67 -41.29
N ARG A 50 -17.31 45.77 -40.31
CA ARG A 50 -16.11 46.64 -40.39
C ARG A 50 -15.23 46.56 -39.13
N THR A 51 -14.01 46.03 -39.34
CA THR A 51 -12.68 46.58 -38.99
C THR A 51 -12.37 47.12 -37.59
N ALA A 52 -11.30 46.54 -37.02
CA ALA A 52 -10.33 47.06 -36.03
C ALA A 52 -9.76 48.48 -36.39
N PRO A 53 -8.96 49.22 -35.57
CA PRO A 53 -7.90 48.72 -34.66
C PRO A 53 -7.59 49.53 -33.36
N ALA A 54 -6.62 48.97 -32.62
CA ALA A 54 -5.76 49.42 -31.51
C ALA A 54 -5.70 50.90 -31.06
N THR A 55 -5.43 51.11 -29.76
CA THR A 55 -4.35 51.98 -29.22
C THR A 55 -4.27 51.92 -27.67
N ASP A 56 -3.09 51.62 -27.15
CA ASP A 56 -2.52 52.11 -25.87
C ASP A 56 -1.95 53.53 -26.11
N PRO A 57 -1.75 54.45 -25.11
CA PRO A 57 -0.70 54.29 -24.09
C PRO A 57 -0.88 54.99 -22.70
N GLU A 58 -0.04 54.54 -21.75
CA GLU A 58 0.69 55.21 -20.65
C GLU A 58 0.11 56.40 -19.83
N GLY A 59 0.30 56.35 -18.50
CA GLY A 59 0.31 57.57 -17.65
C GLY A 59 0.27 57.41 -16.12
N GLN A 60 1.40 57.02 -15.51
CA GLN A 60 2.00 57.36 -14.20
C GLN A 60 1.23 57.99 -12.99
N SER A 61 1.65 57.51 -11.79
CA SER A 61 1.86 58.22 -10.49
C SER A 61 0.64 58.65 -9.67
N ALA A 62 0.65 58.74 -8.33
CA ALA A 62 1.49 58.30 -7.20
C ALA A 62 0.72 58.68 -5.90
N ASP A 63 1.11 58.07 -4.76
CA ASP A 63 0.96 58.54 -3.36
C ASP A 63 -0.46 58.67 -2.75
N ALA A 64 -0.74 58.53 -1.46
CA ALA A 64 -0.10 57.99 -0.25
C ALA A 64 -1.12 58.23 0.92
N ALA A 65 -0.79 57.72 2.12
CA ALA A 65 -1.45 57.85 3.44
C ALA A 65 -2.62 56.86 3.67
N ASP A 66 -2.51 55.82 4.49
CA ASP A 66 -2.03 55.67 5.88
C ASP A 66 -2.85 56.49 6.88
N GLU A 67 -3.64 55.79 7.72
CA GLU A 67 -3.87 56.18 9.11
C GLU A 67 -4.40 55.00 9.94
N THR A 68 -3.70 54.79 11.04
CA THR A 68 -3.82 53.78 12.10
C THR A 68 -4.80 54.16 13.22
N GLY A 69 -5.28 53.16 13.97
CA GLY A 69 -5.83 53.32 15.33
C GLY A 69 -6.73 52.12 15.69
N HIS A 70 -6.27 51.06 16.36
CA HIS A 70 -5.94 50.85 17.78
C HIS A 70 -7.10 51.00 18.79
N GLU A 71 -7.38 49.85 19.44
CA GLU A 71 -7.86 49.62 20.81
C GLU A 71 -9.26 50.09 21.26
N THR A 72 -10.10 49.17 21.72
CA THR A 72 -10.18 48.78 23.16
C THR A 72 -11.29 47.74 23.39
N ALA A 73 -10.95 46.75 24.22
CA ALA A 73 -11.88 45.81 24.84
C ALA A 73 -12.52 46.43 26.09
N GLN A 74 -13.73 45.99 26.45
CA GLN A 74 -14.16 45.97 27.84
C GLN A 74 -15.23 44.91 28.10
N ASP A 75 -14.88 44.05 29.06
CA ASP A 75 -15.67 43.02 29.72
C ASP A 75 -16.83 43.58 30.56
N GLY A 76 -17.75 42.69 30.99
CA GLY A 76 -18.39 42.88 32.30
C GLY A 76 -19.82 42.37 32.46
N GLU A 77 -19.93 41.18 33.09
CA GLU A 77 -20.90 40.80 34.15
C GLU A 77 -22.41 40.84 33.85
N SER A 78 -23.13 39.71 33.85
CA SER A 78 -23.55 38.87 34.98
C SER A 78 -24.56 39.52 35.95
N GLY A 79 -25.79 38.98 35.99
CA GLY A 79 -26.86 39.42 36.87
C GLY A 79 -28.01 38.40 36.91
N SER A 80 -27.95 37.51 37.90
CA SER A 80 -28.98 36.53 38.28
C SER A 80 -29.98 37.15 39.26
N ALA A 81 -31.29 36.88 39.12
CA ALA A 81 -32.18 36.49 40.22
C ALA A 81 -33.66 36.31 39.81
N ARG A 82 -34.21 35.13 40.21
CA ARG A 82 -35.52 34.87 40.86
C ARG A 82 -36.79 35.43 40.18
N GLY A 83 -37.79 34.66 39.75
CA GLY A 83 -38.40 33.50 40.36
C GLY A 83 -39.83 33.86 40.81
N ASP A 84 -40.86 33.53 40.02
CA ASP A 84 -42.24 33.45 40.49
C ASP A 84 -43.03 32.37 39.72
N ARG A 85 -43.90 31.67 40.44
CA ARG A 85 -44.66 30.50 39.99
C ARG A 85 -46.09 30.88 39.60
N SER A 86 -46.59 30.13 38.62
CA SER A 86 -48.00 29.80 38.34
C SER A 86 -48.76 30.70 37.35
N ARG A 87 -49.06 30.15 36.17
CA ARG A 87 -50.40 29.61 35.84
C ARG A 87 -50.34 28.88 34.50
N ARG A 88 -50.94 27.68 34.47
CA ARG A 88 -51.26 26.93 33.26
C ARG A 88 -52.17 27.79 32.38
N GLY A 89 -51.72 28.06 31.16
CA GLY A 89 -52.50 28.58 30.06
C GLY A 89 -52.02 27.84 28.82
N ASP A 90 -52.90 26.99 28.31
CA ASP A 90 -52.76 26.29 27.04
C ASP A 90 -52.83 27.32 25.92
N SER A 91 -51.73 27.50 25.18
CA SER A 91 -51.72 28.22 23.91
C SER A 91 -50.57 27.69 23.07
N ASP A 92 -50.84 26.58 22.40
CA ASP A 92 -50.28 26.29 21.08
C ASP A 92 -50.55 27.50 20.17
N GLU A 93 -49.55 28.37 20.00
CA GLU A 93 -49.28 29.09 18.74
C GLU A 93 -48.03 29.98 18.90
N GLU A 94 -47.14 29.89 17.91
CA GLU A 94 -46.01 30.80 17.64
C GLU A 94 -44.81 30.84 18.62
N SER A 95 -43.94 29.84 18.53
CA SER A 95 -42.50 30.13 18.45
C SER A 95 -41.77 29.08 17.61
N GLY A 96 -42.22 28.92 16.37
CA GLY A 96 -41.48 28.21 15.32
C GLY A 96 -40.29 29.03 14.83
N ALA A 97 -39.38 29.41 15.73
CA ALA A 97 -38.04 29.82 15.32
C ALA A 97 -37.38 28.56 14.73
N ARG A 98 -37.59 28.35 13.42
CA ARG A 98 -36.78 27.44 12.62
C ARG A 98 -35.33 27.80 12.93
N ARG A 99 -34.65 27.01 13.78
CA ARG A 99 -33.19 27.05 13.87
C ARG A 99 -32.72 27.06 12.42
N LYS A 100 -32.16 28.18 11.94
CA LYS A 100 -31.53 28.23 10.63
C LYS A 100 -30.57 27.07 10.63
N LYS A 101 -30.87 26.01 9.84
CA LYS A 101 -29.96 24.87 9.73
C LYS A 101 -28.65 25.47 9.27
N VAL A 102 -27.59 25.28 10.05
CA VAL A 102 -26.24 25.63 9.62
C VAL A 102 -26.05 24.97 8.26
N PRO A 103 -25.70 25.72 7.20
CA PRO A 103 -25.48 25.14 5.89
C PRO A 103 -24.48 23.99 6.01
N ARG A 104 -24.80 22.85 5.42
CA ARG A 104 -23.91 21.68 5.41
C ARG A 104 -22.66 22.06 4.61
N GLU A 105 -21.51 22.06 5.27
CA GLU A 105 -20.24 22.32 4.59
C GLU A 105 -19.98 21.20 3.57
N GLY A 106 -19.53 21.57 2.38
CA GLY A 106 -19.33 20.66 1.26
C GLY A 106 -18.59 21.33 0.12
N ILE A 107 -18.07 20.54 -0.80
CA ILE A 107 -17.24 21.00 -1.92
C ILE A 107 -18.15 21.14 -3.15
N PRO A 108 -18.23 22.32 -3.79
CA PRO A 108 -19.05 22.49 -5.00
C PRO A 108 -18.52 21.62 -6.14
N VAL A 109 -19.43 21.17 -7.01
CA VAL A 109 -19.09 20.44 -8.24
C VAL A 109 -19.18 21.42 -9.40
N GLN A 110 -18.06 21.63 -10.07
CA GLN A 110 -17.86 22.58 -11.17
C GLN A 110 -17.31 21.84 -12.40
N HIS A 111 -18.10 20.90 -12.92
CA HIS A 111 -17.70 20.11 -14.10
C HIS A 111 -18.91 19.85 -15.02
N PRO A 112 -18.93 20.39 -16.25
CA PRO A 112 -20.10 20.33 -17.13
C PRO A 112 -20.63 18.91 -17.37
N LEU A 113 -19.74 17.94 -17.56
CA LEU A 113 -20.13 16.54 -17.76
C LEU A 113 -20.82 15.93 -16.52
N ILE A 114 -20.38 16.29 -15.31
CA ILE A 114 -21.01 15.80 -14.07
C ILE A 114 -22.35 16.49 -13.87
N GLU A 115 -22.43 17.78 -14.15
CA GLU A 115 -23.69 18.52 -14.12
C GLU A 115 -24.70 17.94 -15.13
N GLU A 116 -24.27 17.57 -16.34
CA GLU A 116 -25.15 16.97 -17.34
C GLU A 116 -25.58 15.54 -16.96
N ARG A 117 -24.61 14.69 -16.58
CA ARG A 117 -24.84 13.24 -16.43
C ARG A 117 -25.35 12.85 -15.04
N CYS A 118 -25.00 13.59 -14.00
CA CYS A 118 -25.29 13.21 -12.61
C CYS A 118 -26.48 13.96 -12.00
N VAL A 119 -26.84 15.16 -12.50
CA VAL A 119 -27.91 15.99 -11.90
C VAL A 119 -29.29 15.33 -11.92
N VAL A 120 -29.50 14.37 -12.84
CA VAL A 120 -30.74 13.59 -12.95
C VAL A 120 -31.09 12.90 -11.62
N CYS A 121 -30.08 12.47 -10.86
CA CYS A 121 -30.25 11.80 -9.57
C CYS A 121 -29.65 12.59 -8.39
N HIS A 122 -28.61 13.39 -8.65
CA HIS A 122 -27.92 14.17 -7.63
C HIS A 122 -28.37 15.62 -7.68
N ALA A 123 -29.30 15.99 -6.79
CA ALA A 123 -29.80 17.36 -6.70
C ALA A 123 -28.64 18.35 -6.44
N ARG A 124 -28.60 19.41 -7.25
CA ARG A 124 -27.61 20.49 -7.18
C ARG A 124 -28.26 21.73 -6.57
N ASP A 125 -27.61 22.35 -5.61
CA ASP A 125 -28.06 23.62 -5.01
C ASP A 125 -27.48 24.85 -5.72
N ASP A 126 -27.84 26.04 -5.24
CA ASP A 126 -27.45 27.33 -5.80
C ASP A 126 -25.94 27.61 -5.61
N GLU A 127 -25.29 26.94 -4.66
CA GLU A 127 -23.84 27.02 -4.42
C GLU A 127 -23.06 26.00 -5.28
N GLY A 128 -23.75 25.20 -6.10
CA GLY A 128 -23.16 24.17 -6.94
C GLY A 128 -22.82 22.88 -6.20
N LYS A 129 -23.26 22.71 -4.95
CA LYS A 129 -23.09 21.45 -4.22
C LYS A 129 -24.13 20.45 -4.70
N MET A 130 -23.69 19.22 -4.97
CA MET A 130 -24.54 18.12 -5.39
C MET A 130 -24.72 17.13 -4.24
N THR A 131 -25.93 16.59 -4.07
CA THR A 131 -26.20 15.58 -3.04
C THR A 131 -25.24 14.41 -3.18
N ARG A 132 -24.78 13.88 -2.05
CA ARG A 132 -23.73 12.84 -1.96
C ARG A 132 -22.35 13.32 -2.40
N ILE A 133 -22.18 13.68 -3.67
CA ILE A 133 -20.87 13.94 -4.31
C ILE A 133 -20.08 15.00 -3.54
N SER A 134 -20.69 16.13 -3.20
CA SER A 134 -20.04 17.26 -2.51
C SER A 134 -19.62 16.99 -1.06
N TYR A 135 -19.98 15.84 -0.50
CA TYR A 135 -19.86 15.58 0.94
C TYR A 135 -18.93 14.39 1.24
N MET A 136 -18.07 14.06 0.27
CA MET A 136 -17.14 12.95 0.32
C MET A 136 -15.90 13.25 -0.50
N ARG A 137 -14.73 12.81 -0.03
CA ARG A 137 -13.45 12.85 -0.75
C ARG A 137 -12.84 11.47 -0.83
N LYS A 138 -12.12 11.16 -1.90
CA LYS A 138 -11.55 9.82 -2.13
C LYS A 138 -10.26 9.81 -2.95
N THR A 139 -9.56 8.68 -2.91
CA THR A 139 -8.51 8.35 -3.89
C THR A 139 -9.10 8.15 -5.31
N PRO A 140 -8.27 8.23 -6.37
CA PRO A 140 -8.72 7.95 -7.74
C PRO A 140 -9.43 6.60 -7.89
N GLU A 141 -8.87 5.54 -7.29
CA GLU A 141 -9.46 4.19 -7.35
C GLU A 141 -10.83 4.11 -6.66
N ALA A 142 -11.00 4.79 -5.53
CA ALA A 142 -12.25 4.76 -4.78
C ALA A 142 -13.35 5.63 -5.44
N TRP A 143 -12.96 6.69 -6.17
CA TRP A 143 -13.85 7.38 -7.10
C TRP A 143 -14.23 6.49 -8.29
N GLU A 144 -13.26 5.79 -8.89
CA GLU A 144 -13.52 4.85 -9.98
C GLU A 144 -14.53 3.76 -9.57
N ILE A 145 -14.40 3.18 -8.38
CA ILE A 145 -15.36 2.21 -7.82
C ILE A 145 -16.76 2.83 -7.71
N SER A 146 -16.86 4.08 -7.30
CA SER A 146 -18.14 4.78 -7.14
C SER A 146 -18.81 5.01 -8.50
N ILE A 147 -18.05 5.45 -9.52
CA ILE A 147 -18.56 5.61 -10.90
C ILE A 147 -18.95 4.26 -11.51
N LYS A 148 -18.11 3.22 -11.36
CA LYS A 148 -18.43 1.84 -11.79
C LYS A 148 -19.75 1.36 -11.18
N ARG A 149 -20.01 1.66 -9.90
CA ARG A 149 -21.29 1.34 -9.24
C ARG A 149 -22.47 2.08 -9.88
N MET A 150 -22.31 3.37 -10.22
CA MET A 150 -23.35 4.16 -10.87
C MET A 150 -23.70 3.62 -12.26
N VAL A 151 -22.69 3.27 -13.06
CA VAL A 151 -22.89 2.68 -14.39
C VAL A 151 -23.56 1.31 -14.27
N ARG A 152 -23.13 0.45 -13.33
CA ARG A 152 -23.57 -0.95 -13.26
C ARG A 152 -24.90 -1.16 -12.54
N LEU A 153 -25.12 -0.48 -11.44
CA LEU A 153 -26.32 -0.69 -10.61
C LEU A 153 -27.43 0.32 -10.90
N TYR A 154 -27.06 1.51 -11.39
CA TYR A 154 -27.99 2.61 -11.62
C TYR A 154 -28.03 3.05 -13.09
N PHE A 155 -27.38 2.29 -13.98
CA PHE A 155 -27.45 2.44 -15.44
C PHE A 155 -27.09 3.83 -15.97
N VAL A 156 -26.24 4.57 -15.25
CA VAL A 156 -25.71 5.84 -15.74
C VAL A 156 -24.92 5.58 -17.02
N SER A 157 -25.28 6.27 -18.10
CA SER A 157 -24.60 6.15 -19.39
C SER A 157 -23.40 7.07 -19.42
N LEU A 158 -22.20 6.48 -19.46
CA LEU A 158 -20.92 7.16 -19.65
C LEU A 158 -20.11 6.36 -20.65
N SER A 159 -19.49 7.05 -21.60
CA SER A 159 -18.40 6.48 -22.38
C SER A 159 -17.20 6.19 -21.46
N PRO A 160 -16.27 5.34 -21.89
CA PRO A 160 -15.00 5.21 -21.20
C PRO A 160 -14.31 6.56 -20.94
N GLU A 161 -14.14 7.36 -21.98
CA GLU A 161 -13.43 8.64 -21.93
C GLU A 161 -14.11 9.60 -20.95
N GLU A 162 -15.45 9.70 -21.01
CA GLU A 162 -16.26 10.46 -20.06
C GLU A 162 -16.04 9.97 -18.61
N ALA A 163 -16.00 8.65 -18.37
CA ALA A 163 -15.74 8.11 -17.04
C ALA A 163 -14.33 8.43 -16.52
N LYS A 164 -13.30 8.42 -17.40
CA LYS A 164 -11.92 8.80 -17.02
C LYS A 164 -11.88 10.28 -16.63
N GLU A 165 -12.55 11.12 -17.41
CA GLU A 165 -12.66 12.57 -17.16
C GLU A 165 -13.36 12.85 -15.82
N VAL A 166 -14.49 12.21 -15.53
CA VAL A 166 -15.20 12.36 -14.25
C VAL A 166 -14.34 11.91 -13.07
N VAL A 167 -13.68 10.74 -13.17
CA VAL A 167 -12.78 10.26 -12.09
C VAL A 167 -11.64 11.23 -11.87
N ARG A 168 -11.06 11.77 -12.95
CA ARG A 168 -9.98 12.74 -12.87
C ARG A 168 -10.41 14.01 -12.14
N TYR A 169 -11.51 14.62 -12.55
CA TYR A 169 -12.04 15.81 -11.87
C TYR A 169 -12.31 15.54 -10.38
N LEU A 170 -12.97 14.43 -10.05
CA LEU A 170 -13.30 14.10 -8.67
C LEU A 170 -12.05 13.78 -7.83
N ALA A 171 -11.03 13.15 -8.41
CA ALA A 171 -9.77 12.93 -7.73
C ALA A 171 -8.98 14.23 -7.51
N GLU A 172 -9.07 15.20 -8.41
CA GLU A 172 -8.38 16.49 -8.30
C GLU A 172 -9.09 17.46 -7.34
N GLU A 173 -10.42 17.57 -7.41
CA GLU A 173 -11.21 18.55 -6.64
C GLU A 173 -11.83 17.97 -5.37
N HIS A 174 -12.11 16.66 -5.36
CA HIS A 174 -12.67 15.93 -4.21
C HIS A 174 -11.70 14.81 -3.76
N GLY A 175 -10.41 15.11 -3.86
CA GLY A 175 -9.30 14.21 -3.55
C GLY A 175 -8.94 14.13 -2.07
N LEU A 176 -8.12 13.15 -1.73
CA LEU A 176 -7.42 13.12 -0.45
C LEU A 176 -6.16 13.98 -0.51
N SER A 177 -5.73 14.50 0.64
CA SER A 177 -4.37 15.01 0.79
C SER A 177 -3.36 13.86 0.75
N ARG A 178 -2.06 14.19 0.74
CA ARG A 178 -0.99 13.20 0.57
C ARG A 178 -0.94 12.20 1.73
N GLN A 179 -0.99 12.64 2.99
CA GLN A 179 -0.90 11.74 4.14
C GLN A 179 -2.17 10.90 4.26
N GLU A 180 -3.33 11.49 3.99
CA GLU A 180 -4.61 10.76 3.90
C GLU A 180 -4.57 9.66 2.81
N ALA A 181 -4.03 9.95 1.62
CA ALA A 181 -3.89 8.97 0.55
C ALA A 181 -2.88 7.87 0.89
N ARG A 182 -1.76 8.23 1.54
CA ARG A 182 -0.71 7.29 1.99
C ARG A 182 -1.29 6.19 2.88
N ALA A 183 -2.22 6.52 3.79
CA ALA A 183 -2.85 5.56 4.68
C ALA A 183 -3.59 4.42 3.96
N ALA A 184 -4.04 4.65 2.72
CA ALA A 184 -4.77 3.66 1.92
C ALA A 184 -3.95 3.11 0.74
N MET A 185 -2.68 3.48 0.64
CA MET A 185 -1.89 3.24 -0.57
C MET A 185 -1.74 1.75 -0.90
N TYR A 186 -1.68 0.88 0.11
CA TYR A 186 -1.59 -0.57 -0.08
C TYR A 186 -2.77 -1.18 -0.86
N GLU A 187 -3.98 -0.60 -0.74
CA GLU A 187 -5.16 -1.02 -1.52
C GLU A 187 -5.01 -0.59 -3.00
N SER A 188 -4.52 0.63 -3.24
CA SER A 188 -4.24 1.13 -4.60
C SER A 188 -3.09 0.36 -5.27
N GLU A 189 -2.05 0.00 -4.52
CA GLU A 189 -0.89 -0.79 -4.94
C GLU A 189 -1.18 -2.29 -5.10
N ARG A 190 -2.38 -2.72 -4.72
CA ARG A 190 -2.83 -4.12 -4.77
C ARG A 190 -1.90 -5.07 -4.02
N ARG A 191 -1.46 -4.67 -2.82
CA ARG A 191 -0.63 -5.52 -1.97
C ARG A 191 -1.44 -6.70 -1.46
N VAL A 192 -1.06 -7.89 -1.90
CA VAL A 192 -1.68 -9.16 -1.45
C VAL A 192 -1.23 -9.49 -0.02
N HIS A 193 0.04 -9.21 0.28
CA HIS A 193 0.66 -9.41 1.58
C HIS A 193 0.58 -8.12 2.40
N TRP A 194 -0.57 -7.88 3.00
CA TRP A 194 -0.78 -6.75 3.90
C TRP A 194 -1.58 -7.21 5.12
N SER A 195 -1.03 -6.99 6.31
CA SER A 195 -1.74 -7.27 7.56
C SER A 195 -2.40 -6.00 8.09
N GLU A 196 -3.65 -6.13 8.51
CA GLU A 196 -4.39 -5.08 9.20
C GLU A 196 -4.58 -5.44 10.68
N GLU A 197 -3.88 -6.46 11.20
CA GLU A 197 -4.11 -7.00 12.56
C GLU A 197 -3.90 -5.97 13.68
N ASP A 198 -3.01 -5.01 13.46
CA ASP A 198 -2.68 -3.89 14.35
C ASP A 198 -3.81 -2.85 14.48
N ARG A 199 -4.83 -2.91 13.61
CA ARG A 199 -5.95 -1.97 13.64
C ARG A 199 -6.96 -2.31 14.72
N ASP A 200 -7.71 -1.29 15.15
CA ASP A 200 -8.78 -1.44 16.12
C ASP A 200 -9.71 -2.61 15.76
N LYS A 201 -9.98 -3.45 16.77
CA LYS A 201 -10.73 -4.68 16.59
C LYS A 201 -12.16 -4.43 16.15
N ASP A 202 -12.85 -3.45 16.74
CA ASP A 202 -14.24 -3.13 16.40
C ASP A 202 -14.33 -2.61 14.96
N LEU A 203 -13.35 -1.80 14.51
CA LEU A 203 -13.22 -1.36 13.12
C LEU A 203 -13.01 -2.55 12.17
N ARG A 204 -12.06 -3.45 12.48
CA ARG A 204 -11.78 -4.63 11.63
C ARG A 204 -12.99 -5.54 11.50
N GLU A 205 -13.59 -5.95 12.61
CA GLU A 205 -14.73 -6.87 12.58
C GLU A 205 -15.98 -6.24 11.94
N THR A 206 -16.05 -4.90 11.85
CA THR A 206 -17.17 -4.16 11.22
C THR A 206 -16.94 -3.87 9.74
N CYS A 207 -15.69 -3.63 9.33
CA CYS A 207 -15.38 -3.10 8.01
C CYS A 207 -14.40 -3.93 7.18
N ALA A 208 -13.65 -4.84 7.80
CA ALA A 208 -12.58 -5.62 7.15
C ALA A 208 -12.98 -7.07 6.79
N GLU A 209 -14.12 -7.57 7.29
CA GLU A 209 -14.58 -8.96 7.08
C GLU A 209 -14.86 -9.29 5.59
N CYS A 210 -15.16 -8.28 4.77
CA CYS A 210 -15.54 -8.46 3.37
C CYS A 210 -14.54 -7.87 2.37
N HIS A 211 -13.81 -6.82 2.77
CA HIS A 211 -12.82 -6.13 1.95
C HIS A 211 -11.81 -5.45 2.87
N THR A 212 -10.64 -5.09 2.36
CA THR A 212 -9.59 -4.40 3.14
C THR A 212 -10.10 -3.11 3.80
N LEU A 213 -9.52 -2.74 4.95
CA LEU A 213 -9.67 -1.40 5.53
C LEU A 213 -9.11 -0.31 4.62
N GLY A 214 -8.24 -0.63 3.67
CA GLY A 214 -7.72 0.34 2.70
C GLY A 214 -8.83 0.99 1.89
N ARG A 215 -9.94 0.27 1.64
CA ARG A 215 -11.15 0.86 1.04
C ARG A 215 -11.89 1.85 1.94
N VAL A 216 -11.78 1.70 3.25
CA VAL A 216 -12.34 2.63 4.24
C VAL A 216 -11.43 3.85 4.38
N LEU A 217 -10.12 3.60 4.47
CA LEU A 217 -9.08 4.63 4.63
C LEU A 217 -8.94 5.52 3.39
N SER A 218 -9.27 5.00 2.20
CA SER A 218 -9.26 5.75 0.94
C SER A 218 -10.41 6.75 0.78
N GLU A 219 -11.13 7.03 1.87
CA GLU A 219 -12.27 7.94 1.86
C GLU A 219 -12.31 8.87 3.09
N ARG A 220 -12.88 10.06 2.89
CA ARG A 220 -13.22 11.04 3.92
C ARG A 220 -14.64 11.50 3.68
N ARG A 221 -15.45 11.58 4.72
CA ARG A 221 -16.90 11.81 4.59
C ARG A 221 -17.40 12.60 5.78
N ASP A 222 -18.46 13.37 5.57
CA ASP A 222 -19.16 13.93 6.71
C ASP A 222 -20.00 12.87 7.45
N GLN A 223 -20.53 13.23 8.61
CA GLN A 223 -21.30 12.31 9.45
C GLN A 223 -22.50 11.68 8.72
N GLN A 224 -23.18 12.46 7.87
CA GLN A 224 -24.35 11.98 7.15
C GLN A 224 -23.97 11.00 6.05
N GLU A 225 -22.88 11.24 5.32
CA GLU A 225 -22.38 10.33 4.29
C GLU A 225 -21.86 9.01 4.85
N TRP A 226 -21.28 9.02 6.06
CA TRP A 226 -20.95 7.79 6.78
C TRP A 226 -22.19 6.97 7.13
N LYS A 227 -23.25 7.60 7.65
CA LYS A 227 -24.54 6.94 7.93
C LYS A 227 -25.17 6.37 6.66
N LEU A 228 -25.16 7.13 5.57
CA LEU A 228 -25.69 6.68 4.28
C LEU A 228 -24.85 5.55 3.68
N LEU A 229 -23.54 5.50 3.95
CA LEU A 229 -22.71 4.36 3.56
C LEU A 229 -23.16 3.07 4.24
N LYS A 230 -23.37 3.08 5.56
CA LYS A 230 -23.93 1.92 6.28
C LYS A 230 -25.31 1.53 5.75
N ALA A 231 -26.18 2.50 5.50
CA ALA A 231 -27.49 2.24 4.90
C ALA A 231 -27.38 1.59 3.50
N THR A 232 -26.39 2.00 2.71
CA THR A 232 -26.11 1.40 1.39
C THR A 232 -25.66 -0.05 1.53
N HIS A 233 -24.78 -0.36 2.50
CA HIS A 233 -24.36 -1.74 2.77
C HIS A 233 -25.54 -2.61 3.21
N LEU A 234 -26.40 -2.13 4.11
CA LEU A 234 -27.60 -2.86 4.53
C LEU A 234 -28.59 -3.09 3.37
N ALA A 235 -28.74 -2.10 2.48
CA ALA A 235 -29.65 -2.21 1.34
C ALA A 235 -29.16 -3.21 0.29
N LEU A 236 -27.86 -3.23 0.00
CA LEU A 236 -27.27 -4.12 -1.01
C LEU A 236 -26.95 -5.51 -0.45
N TYR A 237 -26.60 -5.59 0.83
CA TYR A 237 -26.15 -6.81 1.51
C TYR A 237 -26.83 -6.97 2.88
N PRO A 238 -28.14 -7.27 2.94
CA PRO A 238 -28.89 -7.29 4.21
C PRO A 238 -28.29 -8.21 5.29
N LEU A 239 -27.57 -9.26 4.88
CA LEU A 239 -26.94 -10.21 5.81
C LEU A 239 -25.76 -9.60 6.60
N VAL A 240 -25.21 -8.48 6.13
CA VAL A 240 -24.10 -7.77 6.81
C VAL A 240 -24.48 -7.34 8.23
N ASP A 241 -25.78 -7.13 8.49
CA ASP A 241 -26.29 -6.72 9.80
C ASP A 241 -25.88 -7.71 10.91
N PHE A 242 -26.02 -9.01 10.66
CA PHE A 242 -25.64 -10.06 11.63
C PHE A 242 -24.23 -10.62 11.40
N GLN A 243 -23.71 -10.56 10.17
CA GLN A 243 -22.36 -11.03 9.88
C GLN A 243 -21.30 -10.10 10.49
N SER A 244 -21.55 -8.79 10.49
CA SER A 244 -20.53 -7.80 10.82
C SER A 244 -21.03 -6.58 11.62
N PHE A 245 -22.22 -6.02 11.38
CA PHE A 245 -22.59 -4.73 12.04
C PHE A 245 -23.06 -4.86 13.50
N GLN A 246 -23.77 -5.94 13.84
CA GLN A 246 -24.14 -6.25 15.22
C GLN A 246 -23.12 -7.21 15.88
N GLY A 247 -22.26 -7.82 15.07
CA GLY A 247 -21.41 -8.95 15.44
C GLY A 247 -22.21 -10.24 15.64
N ARG A 248 -21.50 -11.36 15.79
CA ARG A 248 -22.07 -12.61 16.31
C ARG A 248 -22.44 -12.41 17.78
N SER A 249 -23.56 -11.73 18.03
CA SER A 249 -24.24 -11.85 19.32
C SER A 249 -24.45 -13.35 19.58
N SER A 250 -24.13 -13.80 20.79
CA SER A 250 -24.34 -15.18 21.29
C SER A 250 -25.83 -15.55 21.25
N ARG A 251 -26.37 -15.74 20.05
CA ARG A 251 -27.66 -16.36 19.76
C ARG A 251 -27.38 -17.83 19.46
N GLY A 252 -27.06 -18.56 20.54
CA GLY A 252 -26.77 -19.99 20.46
C GLY A 252 -26.15 -20.62 21.71
N GLY A 253 -25.81 -19.83 22.75
CA GLY A 253 -25.43 -20.36 24.06
C GLY A 253 -26.65 -20.80 24.86
N GLY A 254 -27.33 -21.86 24.41
CA GLY A 254 -28.30 -22.60 25.22
C GLY A 254 -27.56 -23.29 26.36
N GLY A 255 -27.26 -22.56 27.42
CA GLY A 255 -26.78 -23.11 28.68
C GLY A 255 -27.80 -24.05 29.30
N ARG A 256 -27.56 -25.34 29.18
CA ARG A 256 -27.92 -26.39 30.14
C ARG A 256 -26.76 -27.39 30.07
N GLY A 257 -25.82 -27.34 31.00
CA GLY A 257 -26.08 -27.58 32.41
C GLY A 257 -25.82 -29.07 32.63
N THR A 258 -24.62 -29.37 33.10
CA THR A 258 -24.17 -30.68 33.56
C THR A 258 -25.21 -31.33 34.47
N THR A 259 -25.85 -32.40 34.02
CA THR A 259 -26.67 -33.25 34.89
C THR A 259 -25.77 -34.28 35.55
N SER A 260 -25.28 -33.94 36.74
CA SER A 260 -25.04 -34.93 37.79
C SER A 260 -26.37 -35.18 38.50
N GLY A 261 -26.67 -36.46 38.79
CA GLY A 261 -27.97 -36.90 39.25
C GLY A 261 -28.22 -36.68 40.73
N ALA A 262 -29.50 -36.54 41.09
CA ALA A 262 -30.13 -37.21 42.25
C ALA A 262 -31.65 -36.91 42.29
N THR A 263 -32.42 -37.98 42.06
CA THR A 263 -33.69 -38.37 42.72
C THR A 263 -34.88 -37.41 42.87
N SER A 264 -35.97 -37.84 42.22
CA SER A 264 -37.32 -38.12 42.76
C SER A 264 -38.21 -36.97 43.22
N GLY A 265 -39.42 -36.90 42.63
CA GLY A 265 -40.62 -36.56 43.41
C GLY A 265 -41.67 -35.67 42.75
N ASN A 266 -42.60 -36.33 42.05
CA ASN A 266 -44.05 -36.06 42.08
C ASN A 266 -44.70 -35.03 41.13
N ALA A 267 -45.92 -35.40 40.75
CA ALA A 267 -46.75 -34.91 39.67
C ALA A 267 -47.76 -33.81 40.07
N GLY A 268 -48.25 -33.09 39.05
CA GLY A 268 -49.40 -32.17 39.07
C GLY A 268 -49.12 -31.02 38.10
N GLY A 269 -49.78 -30.84 36.95
CA GLY A 269 -51.21 -30.94 36.69
C GLY A 269 -51.81 -29.53 36.79
N GLY A 270 -51.69 -28.72 35.73
CA GLY A 270 -52.26 -27.36 35.72
C GLY A 270 -52.21 -26.69 34.35
N ARG A 271 -53.34 -26.72 33.63
CA ARG A 271 -53.60 -25.93 32.42
C ARG A 271 -53.66 -24.44 32.78
N GLY A 272 -52.95 -23.61 32.02
CA GLY A 272 -53.02 -22.14 32.07
C GLY A 272 -53.00 -21.55 30.67
N THR A 273 -54.09 -20.88 30.33
CA THR A 273 -54.46 -20.16 29.10
C THR A 273 -53.39 -19.14 28.62
N PRO A 274 -53.21 -18.92 27.31
CA PRO A 274 -52.27 -17.90 26.82
C PRO A 274 -52.86 -16.49 27.00
N PRO A 275 -52.11 -15.49 27.49
CA PRO A 275 -52.56 -14.11 27.42
C PRO A 275 -52.28 -13.53 26.03
N SER A 276 -53.29 -12.82 25.58
CA SER A 276 -53.47 -12.12 24.31
C SER A 276 -52.37 -11.12 23.97
N GLU A 277 -52.13 -11.04 22.66
CA GLU A 277 -51.55 -9.91 21.96
C GLU A 277 -52.05 -8.57 22.51
N THR A 278 -51.15 -7.78 23.05
CA THR A 278 -51.32 -6.34 23.16
C THR A 278 -50.16 -5.70 22.42
N ALA A 279 -50.52 -5.05 21.31
CA ALA A 279 -49.68 -4.15 20.55
C ALA A 279 -49.21 -3.02 21.47
N GLY A 280 -48.03 -3.22 22.07
CA GLY A 280 -47.28 -2.19 22.77
C GLY A 280 -46.26 -1.60 21.82
N THR A 281 -46.51 -0.37 21.40
CA THR A 281 -45.55 0.55 20.78
C THR A 281 -44.35 0.77 21.71
N SER A 282 -43.40 -0.17 21.72
CA SER A 282 -42.09 0.08 22.30
C SER A 282 -41.25 0.81 21.27
N GLY A 283 -41.21 2.15 21.38
CA GLY A 283 -40.08 2.93 20.93
C GLY A 283 -38.83 2.43 21.66
N ARG A 284 -38.21 1.36 21.15
CA ARG A 284 -36.86 0.98 21.54
C ARG A 284 -35.96 2.05 20.96
N GLY A 285 -35.46 2.93 21.82
CA GLY A 285 -34.21 3.64 21.53
C GLY A 285 -33.22 2.57 21.09
N ARG A 286 -32.92 2.54 19.80
CA ARG A 286 -32.04 1.52 19.20
C ARG A 286 -30.69 1.74 19.86
N SER A 287 -30.32 0.88 20.80
CA SER A 287 -28.96 0.87 21.36
C SER A 287 -28.00 0.88 20.18
N GLN A 288 -27.08 1.84 20.16
CA GLN A 288 -26.10 2.03 19.09
C GLN A 288 -25.41 0.69 18.80
N ASP A 289 -25.60 0.14 17.60
CA ASP A 289 -24.93 -1.11 17.23
C ASP A 289 -23.41 -0.89 17.05
N ARG A 290 -22.63 -1.96 16.88
CA ARG A 290 -21.17 -1.83 16.74
C ARG A 290 -20.81 -0.93 15.56
N ALA A 291 -21.50 -1.10 14.43
CA ALA A 291 -21.28 -0.26 13.27
C ALA A 291 -21.57 1.23 13.54
N ASP A 292 -22.63 1.56 14.29
CA ASP A 292 -22.91 2.95 14.63
C ASP A 292 -21.82 3.56 15.53
N ARG A 293 -21.17 2.77 16.40
CA ARG A 293 -20.03 3.26 17.20
C ARG A 293 -18.78 3.47 16.33
N VAL A 294 -18.46 2.50 15.48
CA VAL A 294 -17.35 2.61 14.52
C VAL A 294 -17.54 3.83 13.60
N LEU A 295 -18.75 4.09 13.11
CA LEU A 295 -19.03 5.28 12.31
C LEU A 295 -18.87 6.58 13.08
N ALA A 296 -19.12 6.60 14.40
CA ALA A 296 -18.87 7.78 15.23
C ALA A 296 -17.37 8.08 15.31
N THR A 297 -16.54 7.05 15.51
CA THR A 297 -15.07 7.17 15.46
C THR A 297 -14.60 7.64 14.09
N LEU A 298 -15.06 6.99 13.00
CA LEU A 298 -14.71 7.39 11.63
C LEU A 298 -15.17 8.81 11.29
N THR A 299 -16.29 9.28 11.85
CA THR A 299 -16.72 10.67 11.65
C THR A 299 -15.73 11.66 12.29
N SER A 300 -15.17 11.29 13.44
CA SER A 300 -14.20 12.13 14.15
C SER A 300 -12.83 12.11 13.49
N GLU A 301 -12.36 10.94 13.05
CA GLU A 301 -10.99 10.75 12.53
C GLU A 301 -10.91 10.94 11.01
N GLN A 302 -11.99 10.65 10.28
CA GLN A 302 -12.09 10.70 8.83
C GLN A 302 -13.23 11.62 8.37
N GLY A 303 -13.38 12.76 9.07
CA GLY A 303 -14.31 13.83 8.71
C GLY A 303 -14.05 14.37 7.30
N LEU A 304 -15.05 15.04 6.72
CA LEU A 304 -14.95 15.57 5.35
C LEU A 304 -13.76 16.51 5.17
N PHE A 305 -13.48 17.36 6.16
CA PHE A 305 -12.35 18.30 6.13
C PHE A 305 -11.43 18.01 7.32
N SER A 306 -10.14 17.88 7.02
CA SER A 306 -9.05 17.84 7.99
C SER A 306 -8.20 19.10 7.82
N ASP A 307 -7.46 19.49 8.85
CA ASP A 307 -6.55 20.65 8.77
C ASP A 307 -5.50 20.43 7.67
N GLU A 308 -4.90 19.23 7.62
CA GLU A 308 -3.98 18.81 6.55
C GLU A 308 -4.58 19.01 5.15
N TRP A 309 -5.84 18.59 4.93
CA TRP A 309 -6.48 18.78 3.64
C TRP A 309 -6.73 20.25 3.33
N ARG A 310 -7.11 21.06 4.32
CA ARG A 310 -7.33 22.50 4.12
C ARG A 310 -6.04 23.21 3.73
N ASP A 311 -4.92 22.85 4.35
CA ASP A 311 -3.61 23.41 4.03
C ASP A 311 -3.15 22.96 2.64
N TRP A 312 -3.18 21.65 2.38
CA TRP A 312 -2.87 21.08 1.06
C TRP A 312 -3.70 21.69 -0.06
N ASN A 313 -5.01 21.89 0.16
CA ASN A 313 -5.91 22.43 -0.86
C ASN A 313 -5.67 23.93 -1.12
N GLN A 314 -5.21 24.68 -0.11
CA GLN A 314 -4.80 26.08 -0.29
C GLN A 314 -3.51 26.21 -1.11
N GLU A 315 -2.60 25.25 -0.97
CA GLU A 315 -1.31 25.21 -1.69
C GLU A 315 -1.40 24.55 -3.07
N LYS A 316 -2.60 24.15 -3.50
CA LYS A 316 -2.82 23.43 -4.75
C LYS A 316 -2.25 24.21 -5.92
N ARG A 317 -1.27 23.60 -6.58
CA ARG A 317 -0.58 24.12 -7.76
C ARG A 317 -0.15 22.97 -8.66
N GLU A 318 0.12 23.30 -9.92
CA GLU A 318 0.71 22.31 -10.82
C GLU A 318 2.12 21.95 -10.35
N VAL A 319 2.36 20.65 -10.19
CA VAL A 319 3.67 20.13 -9.82
C VAL A 319 4.49 19.87 -11.10
N PRO A 320 5.72 20.38 -11.20
CA PRO A 320 6.60 20.12 -12.34
C PRO A 320 7.18 18.70 -12.24
N LEU A 321 6.38 17.69 -12.58
CA LEU A 321 6.79 16.28 -12.48
C LEU A 321 7.74 15.85 -13.60
N GLU A 322 7.73 16.55 -14.74
CA GLU A 322 8.61 16.31 -15.89
C GLU A 322 10.09 16.26 -15.48
N GLY A 323 10.85 15.42 -16.18
CA GLY A 323 12.27 15.25 -16.00
C GLY A 323 12.69 13.81 -15.74
N ARG A 324 13.95 13.65 -15.38
CA ARG A 324 14.55 12.36 -15.08
C ARG A 324 14.45 12.02 -13.59
N TRP A 325 14.17 10.76 -13.32
CA TRP A 325 14.12 10.15 -12.01
C TRP A 325 15.06 8.96 -11.97
N ILE A 326 15.81 8.81 -10.89
CA ILE A 326 16.65 7.67 -10.59
C ILE A 326 15.78 6.62 -9.92
N VAL A 327 15.89 5.37 -10.37
CA VAL A 327 15.06 4.24 -9.92
C VAL A 327 15.91 3.32 -9.05
N LEU A 328 15.36 2.94 -7.90
CA LEU A 328 15.77 1.78 -7.11
C LEU A 328 14.52 0.94 -6.83
N GLY A 329 14.61 -0.37 -6.96
CA GLY A 329 13.47 -1.25 -6.68
C GLY A 329 13.87 -2.69 -6.46
N HIS A 330 12.91 -3.52 -6.08
CA HIS A 330 13.10 -4.94 -5.80
C HIS A 330 11.90 -5.75 -6.26
N GLU A 331 12.16 -6.87 -6.95
CA GLU A 331 11.14 -7.84 -7.34
C GLU A 331 11.39 -9.16 -6.63
N VAL A 332 10.41 -9.62 -5.84
CA VAL A 332 10.53 -10.86 -5.07
C VAL A 332 10.90 -12.04 -5.97
N GLY A 333 11.97 -12.76 -5.60
CA GLY A 333 12.51 -13.90 -6.34
C GLY A 333 13.33 -13.53 -7.58
N ARG A 334 13.44 -12.23 -7.93
CA ARG A 334 14.24 -11.73 -9.08
C ARG A 334 15.24 -10.63 -8.70
N GLY A 335 15.18 -10.13 -7.46
CA GLY A 335 16.17 -9.24 -6.87
C GLY A 335 16.04 -7.78 -7.31
N PRO A 336 17.10 -6.99 -7.10
CA PRO A 336 17.06 -5.55 -7.26
C PRO A 336 17.02 -5.09 -8.72
N ILE A 337 16.45 -3.90 -8.89
CA ILE A 337 16.41 -3.13 -10.12
C ILE A 337 16.97 -1.73 -9.80
N ARG A 338 17.82 -1.21 -10.68
CA ARG A 338 18.23 0.21 -10.65
C ARG A 338 18.17 0.81 -12.04
N GLY A 339 18.09 2.13 -12.16
CA GLY A 339 18.14 2.79 -13.46
C GLY A 339 17.46 4.15 -13.47
N THR A 340 16.70 4.45 -14.52
CA THR A 340 16.03 5.73 -14.69
C THR A 340 14.57 5.61 -15.16
N LEU A 341 13.82 6.66 -14.87
CA LEU A 341 12.52 6.97 -15.45
C LEU A 341 12.60 8.39 -16.03
N ASP A 342 12.44 8.53 -17.33
CA ASP A 342 12.26 9.83 -17.98
C ASP A 342 10.76 10.10 -18.15
N LEU A 343 10.26 11.18 -17.55
CA LEU A 343 8.89 11.66 -17.69
C LEU A 343 8.85 12.88 -18.60
N GLN A 344 7.95 12.87 -19.58
CA GLN A 344 7.70 14.01 -20.47
C GLN A 344 6.22 14.39 -20.40
N ARG A 345 5.93 15.65 -20.10
CA ARG A 345 4.55 16.16 -20.04
C ARG A 345 4.00 16.28 -21.46
N VAL A 346 2.79 15.79 -21.67
CA VAL A 346 2.07 15.89 -22.96
C VAL A 346 0.83 16.77 -22.87
N ALA A 347 0.19 16.82 -21.70
CA ALA A 347 -0.86 17.76 -21.36
C ALA A 347 -0.85 18.01 -19.85
N SER A 348 -1.75 18.86 -19.34
CA SER A 348 -1.93 19.01 -17.90
C SER A 348 -2.14 17.63 -17.27
N GLY A 349 -1.41 17.30 -16.20
CA GLY A 349 -1.53 16.02 -15.50
C GLY A 349 -1.25 14.75 -16.32
N GLU A 350 -0.80 14.85 -17.58
CA GLU A 350 -0.61 13.72 -18.50
C GLU A 350 0.84 13.65 -18.98
N TYR A 351 1.40 12.44 -18.90
CA TYR A 351 2.82 12.21 -19.15
C TYR A 351 3.05 10.98 -20.03
N GLN A 352 4.07 11.05 -20.88
CA GLN A 352 4.76 9.88 -21.40
C GLN A 352 5.87 9.47 -20.43
N SER A 353 6.07 8.16 -20.29
CA SER A 353 7.07 7.58 -19.39
C SER A 353 8.00 6.63 -20.14
N LYS A 354 9.31 6.78 -19.96
CA LYS A 354 10.31 5.82 -20.42
C LYS A 354 11.13 5.32 -19.24
N TRP A 355 10.98 4.04 -18.93
CA TRP A 355 11.79 3.36 -17.92
C TRP A 355 12.99 2.69 -18.58
N THR A 356 14.16 2.83 -17.97
CA THR A 356 15.38 2.10 -18.34
C THR A 356 15.94 1.46 -17.09
N TRP A 357 15.93 0.14 -17.03
CA TRP A 357 16.31 -0.64 -15.87
C TRP A 357 17.55 -1.46 -16.14
N LEU A 358 18.38 -1.65 -15.11
CA LEU A 358 19.42 -2.64 -15.03
C LEU A 358 19.00 -3.66 -13.96
N ARG A 359 18.81 -4.91 -14.38
CA ARG A 359 18.47 -6.06 -13.53
C ARG A 359 19.71 -6.58 -12.79
N ALA A 360 19.50 -7.32 -11.70
CA ALA A 360 20.58 -7.99 -10.97
C ALA A 360 21.47 -8.88 -11.86
N ASN A 361 20.90 -9.51 -12.89
CA ASN A 361 21.64 -10.31 -13.88
C ASN A 361 22.40 -9.49 -14.94
N GLY A 362 22.50 -8.16 -14.78
CA GLY A 362 23.18 -7.25 -15.71
C GLY A 362 22.40 -6.90 -16.98
N ARG A 363 21.20 -7.45 -17.17
CA ARG A 363 20.38 -7.15 -18.36
C ARG A 363 19.74 -5.78 -18.26
N THR A 364 19.81 -5.02 -19.36
CA THR A 364 19.05 -3.78 -19.51
C THR A 364 17.63 -4.07 -20.02
N VAL A 365 16.63 -3.45 -19.40
CA VAL A 365 15.21 -3.55 -19.78
C VAL A 365 14.68 -2.14 -20.02
N VAL A 366 14.06 -1.92 -21.18
CA VAL A 366 13.39 -0.65 -21.49
C VAL A 366 11.88 -0.87 -21.48
N ARG A 367 11.16 0.06 -20.86
CA ARG A 367 9.69 0.09 -20.90
C ARG A 367 9.18 1.45 -21.34
N GLN A 368 8.13 1.45 -22.16
CA GLN A 368 7.48 2.67 -22.65
C GLN A 368 6.06 2.72 -22.12
N GLY A 369 5.60 3.90 -21.75
CA GLY A 369 4.31 4.03 -21.08
C GLY A 369 3.74 5.43 -21.10
N THR A 370 2.61 5.55 -20.40
CA THR A 370 1.92 6.80 -20.15
C THR A 370 1.43 6.82 -18.71
N GLY A 371 1.20 8.00 -18.16
CA GLY A 371 0.65 8.13 -16.82
C GLY A 371 -0.13 9.42 -16.61
N LEU A 372 -0.99 9.35 -15.59
CA LEU A 372 -1.80 10.43 -15.08
C LEU A 372 -1.31 10.80 -13.69
N PHE A 373 -1.24 12.10 -13.42
CA PHE A 373 -0.85 12.64 -12.13
C PHE A 373 -2.02 13.39 -11.50
N TYR A 374 -2.59 12.79 -10.47
CA TYR A 374 -3.77 13.31 -9.77
C TYR A 374 -3.35 14.08 -8.52
N ALA A 375 -4.15 15.11 -8.19
CA ALA A 375 -4.10 15.81 -6.91
C ALA A 375 -2.69 16.32 -6.50
N GLY A 376 -1.80 16.55 -7.46
CA GLY A 376 -0.44 17.03 -7.18
C GLY A 376 0.48 16.04 -6.45
N HIS A 377 0.08 14.77 -6.25
CA HIS A 377 0.93 13.80 -5.55
C HIS A 377 0.73 12.33 -5.95
N SER A 378 -0.29 11.99 -6.73
CA SER A 378 -0.68 10.60 -6.97
C SER A 378 -0.46 10.20 -8.44
N TRP A 379 0.58 9.40 -8.69
CA TRP A 379 0.91 8.91 -10.03
C TRP A 379 0.19 7.60 -10.32
N ARG A 380 -0.46 7.51 -11.48
CA ARG A 380 -0.99 6.26 -12.06
C ARG A 380 -0.49 6.09 -13.47
N GLY A 381 0.44 5.16 -13.64
CA GLY A 381 1.07 4.87 -14.93
C GLY A 381 0.72 3.48 -15.46
N ARG A 382 1.06 3.28 -16.72
CA ARG A 382 1.12 1.97 -17.35
C ARG A 382 2.28 1.94 -18.33
N SER A 383 3.15 0.95 -18.22
CA SER A 383 4.26 0.73 -19.14
C SER A 383 4.33 -0.69 -19.69
N THR A 384 4.83 -0.80 -20.92
CA THR A 384 5.01 -2.06 -21.61
C THR A 384 6.46 -2.32 -21.99
N SER A 385 6.81 -3.61 -22.11
CA SER A 385 8.13 -4.04 -22.59
C SER A 385 8.02 -5.33 -23.40
N THR A 386 8.92 -5.49 -24.36
CA THR A 386 9.10 -6.72 -25.14
C THR A 386 10.38 -7.46 -24.77
N ALA A 387 11.10 -7.00 -23.74
CA ALA A 387 12.33 -7.64 -23.29
C ALA A 387 12.06 -9.10 -22.84
N PRO A 388 12.85 -10.09 -23.28
CA PRO A 388 12.61 -11.50 -22.95
C PRO A 388 12.49 -11.76 -21.45
N GLY A 389 11.48 -12.52 -21.00
CA GLY A 389 11.29 -12.83 -19.58
C GLY A 389 10.87 -11.64 -18.71
N GLU A 390 10.50 -10.51 -19.31
CA GLU A 390 9.80 -9.43 -18.62
C GLU A 390 8.29 -9.53 -18.83
N LEU A 391 7.54 -9.02 -17.86
CA LEU A 391 6.09 -8.91 -17.97
C LEU A 391 5.73 -7.84 -19.00
N GLU A 392 4.85 -8.19 -19.94
CA GLU A 392 4.51 -7.34 -21.08
C GLU A 392 3.95 -5.99 -20.63
N SER A 393 3.06 -5.97 -19.63
CA SER A 393 2.42 -4.74 -19.16
C SER A 393 2.42 -4.66 -17.64
N LEU A 394 2.79 -3.49 -17.12
CA LEU A 394 2.76 -3.16 -15.69
C LEU A 394 1.91 -1.91 -15.49
N LYS A 395 1.06 -1.94 -14.46
CA LYS A 395 0.43 -0.77 -13.86
C LYS A 395 1.39 -0.19 -12.82
N GLU A 396 1.35 1.11 -12.64
CA GLU A 396 2.28 1.85 -11.80
C GLU A 396 1.46 2.71 -10.85
N VAL A 397 1.69 2.57 -9.56
CA VAL A 397 0.97 3.31 -8.52
C VAL A 397 2.02 3.86 -7.59
N LEU A 398 2.27 5.16 -7.68
CA LEU A 398 3.31 5.84 -6.90
C LEU A 398 2.75 7.08 -6.21
N LEU A 399 3.37 7.44 -5.09
CA LEU A 399 3.07 8.63 -4.30
C LEU A 399 4.29 9.54 -4.25
N LEU A 400 4.14 10.79 -4.68
CA LEU A 400 5.15 11.83 -4.58
C LEU A 400 5.20 12.40 -3.16
N ASP A 401 6.40 12.61 -2.63
CA ASP A 401 6.63 13.25 -1.34
C ASP A 401 6.35 14.77 -1.36
N GLU A 402 6.49 15.41 -0.20
CA GLU A 402 6.27 16.85 0.00
C GLU A 402 7.32 17.73 -0.69
N SER A 403 8.58 17.30 -0.69
CA SER A 403 9.67 18.01 -1.33
C SER A 403 9.67 17.88 -2.86
N TRP A 404 8.80 17.04 -3.42
CA TRP A 404 8.74 16.69 -4.84
C TRP A 404 10.04 16.07 -5.38
N THR A 405 10.82 15.48 -4.49
CA THR A 405 12.13 14.89 -4.80
C THR A 405 12.08 13.38 -4.78
N ARG A 406 11.10 12.77 -4.10
CA ARG A 406 10.96 11.31 -4.05
C ARG A 406 9.57 10.85 -4.42
N MET A 407 9.50 9.73 -5.13
CA MET A 407 8.26 8.98 -5.28
C MET A 407 8.48 7.56 -4.82
N GLU A 408 7.47 6.96 -4.21
CA GLU A 408 7.53 5.54 -3.83
C GLU A 408 6.23 4.84 -4.19
N GLY A 409 6.32 3.54 -4.40
CA GLY A 409 5.15 2.69 -4.47
C GLY A 409 5.43 1.38 -5.19
N ARG A 410 4.51 0.96 -6.07
CA ARG A 410 4.54 -0.37 -6.66
C ARG A 410 4.18 -0.41 -8.13
N LEU A 411 4.92 -1.22 -8.88
CA LEU A 411 4.57 -1.64 -10.24
C LEU A 411 4.08 -3.08 -10.21
N PHE A 412 2.99 -3.39 -10.89
CA PHE A 412 2.40 -4.73 -10.84
C PHE A 412 1.57 -5.06 -12.09
N THR A 413 1.32 -6.34 -12.34
CA THR A 413 0.47 -6.72 -13.48
C THR A 413 -1.00 -6.53 -13.16
N GLY A 414 -1.82 -6.21 -14.17
CA GLY A 414 -3.26 -5.99 -13.94
C GLY A 414 -4.06 -7.26 -13.61
N GLU A 415 -3.69 -8.40 -14.19
CA GLU A 415 -4.39 -9.69 -13.97
C GLU A 415 -3.80 -10.50 -12.81
N TYR A 416 -2.48 -10.41 -12.59
CA TYR A 416 -1.73 -11.08 -11.52
C TYR A 416 -1.11 -10.03 -10.60
N ASN A 417 -1.96 -9.37 -9.79
CA ASN A 417 -1.53 -8.24 -8.96
C ASN A 417 -0.53 -8.66 -7.87
N GLU A 418 -0.48 -9.94 -7.52
CA GLU A 418 0.53 -10.54 -6.64
C GLU A 418 1.96 -10.35 -7.18
N LEU A 419 2.12 -10.33 -8.51
CA LEU A 419 3.41 -10.11 -9.15
C LEU A 419 3.65 -8.61 -9.27
N GLY A 420 4.62 -8.12 -8.52
CA GLY A 420 4.99 -6.72 -8.58
C GLY A 420 6.37 -6.42 -8.04
N ILE A 421 6.72 -5.16 -8.18
CA ILE A 421 8.04 -4.58 -7.96
C ILE A 421 7.82 -3.37 -7.08
N GLU A 422 8.44 -3.36 -5.91
CA GLU A 422 8.50 -2.18 -5.07
C GLU A 422 9.55 -1.23 -5.63
N VAL A 423 9.24 0.06 -5.68
CA VAL A 423 10.15 1.06 -6.23
C VAL A 423 10.18 2.32 -5.38
N GLU A 424 11.37 2.90 -5.31
CA GLU A 424 11.64 4.25 -4.86
C GLU A 424 12.32 5.02 -6.00
N LEU A 425 11.90 6.25 -6.19
CA LEU A 425 12.39 7.16 -7.20
C LEU A 425 12.99 8.39 -6.55
N LEU A 426 14.13 8.84 -7.04
CA LEU A 426 14.76 10.11 -6.66
C LEU A 426 14.82 11.04 -7.88
N ARG A 427 14.33 12.27 -7.77
CA ARG A 427 14.45 13.25 -8.85
C ARG A 427 15.92 13.52 -9.16
N ALA A 428 16.29 13.45 -10.43
CA ALA A 428 17.65 13.74 -10.84
C ALA A 428 17.99 15.21 -10.60
N SER A 429 19.18 15.47 -10.06
CA SER A 429 19.69 16.83 -9.84
C SER A 429 21.21 16.86 -9.95
N GLU A 430 21.78 18.05 -10.12
CA GLU A 430 23.24 18.24 -10.07
C GLU A 430 23.79 18.15 -8.63
N THR A 431 22.92 18.25 -7.62
CA THR A 431 23.32 18.12 -6.22
C THR A 431 23.44 16.65 -5.85
N PRO A 432 24.64 16.17 -5.44
CA PRO A 432 24.84 14.80 -5.04
C PRO A 432 23.83 14.38 -3.96
N THR A 433 23.09 13.30 -4.21
CA THR A 433 22.12 12.74 -3.28
C THR A 433 22.14 11.22 -3.38
N ILE A 434 22.27 10.53 -2.24
CA ILE A 434 22.27 9.07 -2.20
C ILE A 434 20.83 8.59 -1.99
N LEU A 435 20.35 7.74 -2.90
CA LEU A 435 19.06 7.06 -2.81
C LEU A 435 19.19 5.80 -1.97
N GLY A 436 20.18 4.95 -2.26
CA GLY A 436 20.39 3.68 -1.55
C GLY A 436 21.70 2.99 -1.92
N VAL A 437 21.90 1.80 -1.36
CA VAL A 437 23.10 0.96 -1.60
C VAL A 437 22.65 -0.46 -1.89
N LEU A 438 23.29 -1.11 -2.86
CA LEU A 438 23.18 -2.54 -3.08
C LEU A 438 24.44 -3.26 -2.58
N GLY A 439 24.24 -4.35 -1.84
CA GLY A 439 25.32 -5.14 -1.23
C GLY A 439 25.91 -4.49 0.03
N GLY A 440 25.15 -3.65 0.74
CA GLY A 440 25.62 -2.90 1.90
C GLY A 440 25.87 -3.74 3.16
N GLU A 441 25.61 -5.04 3.12
CA GLU A 441 25.79 -5.97 4.22
C GLU A 441 27.23 -6.49 4.26
N MET A 442 27.97 -6.21 5.34
CA MET A 442 29.39 -6.57 5.46
C MET A 442 29.71 -7.23 6.81
N ALA A 443 30.46 -8.33 6.75
CA ALA A 443 30.94 -9.03 7.95
C ALA A 443 32.03 -8.21 8.66
N VAL A 444 32.16 -8.37 9.98
CA VAL A 444 33.22 -7.75 10.79
C VAL A 444 34.20 -8.82 11.30
N PRO A 445 35.52 -8.67 11.06
CA PRO A 445 36.16 -7.84 10.05
C PRO A 445 35.99 -8.40 8.62
N SER A 446 36.18 -7.57 7.60
CA SER A 446 36.20 -8.01 6.20
C SER A 446 37.00 -7.07 5.31
N ILE A 447 37.52 -7.57 4.19
CA ILE A 447 38.30 -6.77 3.22
C ILE A 447 37.78 -7.06 1.82
N GLY A 448 37.62 -6.01 1.01
CA GLY A 448 37.30 -6.14 -0.41
C GLY A 448 35.81 -6.33 -0.71
N ASN A 449 34.93 -5.87 0.18
CA ASN A 449 33.49 -5.85 -0.06
C ASN A 449 33.17 -4.91 -1.22
N ARG A 450 32.32 -5.34 -2.14
CA ARG A 450 31.87 -4.52 -3.27
C ARG A 450 30.44 -4.07 -3.05
N ILE A 451 30.24 -2.76 -3.04
CA ILE A 451 28.91 -2.15 -2.89
C ILE A 451 28.63 -1.21 -4.07
N GLU A 452 27.38 -1.15 -4.52
CA GLU A 452 26.93 -0.21 -5.56
C GLU A 452 26.07 0.88 -4.90
N VAL A 453 26.57 2.12 -4.91
CA VAL A 453 25.85 3.30 -4.41
C VAL A 453 24.97 3.84 -5.53
N ILE A 454 23.67 3.95 -5.26
CA ILE A 454 22.66 4.47 -6.18
C ILE A 454 22.23 5.86 -5.70
N GLY A 455 22.19 6.83 -6.60
CA GLY A 455 21.91 8.23 -6.26
C GLY A 455 21.79 9.12 -7.47
N SER A 456 22.01 10.42 -7.30
CA SER A 456 22.03 11.40 -8.37
C SER A 456 23.16 12.41 -8.16
N GLY A 457 23.58 13.09 -9.23
CA GLY A 457 24.53 14.21 -9.16
C GLY A 457 25.99 13.80 -8.90
N PHE A 458 26.36 12.52 -9.10
CA PHE A 458 27.74 12.09 -8.87
C PHE A 458 28.69 12.71 -9.92
N PRO A 459 29.70 13.50 -9.50
CA PRO A 459 30.58 14.23 -10.41
C PRO A 459 31.48 13.29 -11.20
N GLU A 460 32.01 13.73 -12.35
CA GLU A 460 32.88 12.88 -13.19
C GLU A 460 34.14 12.37 -12.46
N LYS A 461 34.70 13.19 -11.57
CA LYS A 461 35.87 12.85 -10.76
C LYS A 461 35.43 12.50 -9.35
N ILE A 462 35.64 11.24 -9.01
CA ILE A 462 35.36 10.66 -7.70
C ILE A 462 36.61 9.94 -7.21
N VAL A 463 36.91 10.08 -5.93
CA VAL A 463 37.99 9.35 -5.25
C VAL A 463 37.43 8.67 -4.00
N ALA A 464 38.13 7.64 -3.50
CA ALA A 464 37.68 6.88 -2.33
C ALA A 464 37.41 7.75 -1.09
N GLY A 465 38.25 8.78 -0.84
CA GLY A 465 38.09 9.71 0.27
C GLY A 465 36.89 10.66 0.16
N ASP A 466 36.15 10.65 -0.95
CA ASP A 466 34.88 11.39 -1.06
C ASP A 466 33.75 10.72 -0.28
N PHE A 467 33.89 9.44 0.06
CA PHE A 467 32.87 8.66 0.77
C PHE A 467 33.24 8.45 2.23
N HIS A 468 32.26 8.63 3.11
CA HIS A 468 32.40 8.39 4.54
C HIS A 468 31.35 7.38 5.01
N LEU A 469 31.82 6.25 5.57
CA LEU A 469 30.96 5.16 6.04
C LEU A 469 30.99 5.01 7.58
N GLY A 470 31.65 5.94 8.27
CA GLY A 470 31.87 5.90 9.71
C GLY A 470 33.22 5.32 10.13
N ALA A 471 33.52 5.40 11.43
CA ALA A 471 34.78 4.93 11.99
C ALA A 471 34.95 3.40 11.83
N GLY A 472 36.17 2.99 11.48
CA GLY A 472 36.53 1.58 11.27
C GLY A 472 36.09 0.99 9.92
N ILE A 473 35.58 1.81 9.01
CA ILE A 473 35.23 1.40 7.64
C ILE A 473 36.06 2.24 6.66
N THR A 474 36.86 1.57 5.85
CA THR A 474 37.74 2.21 4.88
C THR A 474 37.25 1.95 3.46
N VAL A 475 37.05 3.02 2.68
CA VAL A 475 36.83 2.92 1.24
C VAL A 475 38.20 2.79 0.57
N LEU A 476 38.48 1.61 0.01
CA LEU A 476 39.73 1.27 -0.66
C LEU A 476 39.76 1.78 -2.10
N GLY A 477 38.59 1.90 -2.74
CA GLY A 477 38.47 2.34 -4.12
C GLY A 477 37.06 2.80 -4.44
N ALA A 478 36.94 3.71 -5.39
CA ALA A 478 35.68 4.20 -5.92
C ALA A 478 35.75 4.24 -7.45
N GLU A 479 34.76 3.64 -8.09
CA GLU A 479 34.63 3.57 -9.55
C GLU A 479 33.25 4.10 -9.95
N ARG A 480 33.23 5.24 -10.63
CA ARG A 480 31.98 5.80 -11.15
C ARG A 480 31.58 5.07 -12.42
N HIS A 481 30.33 4.59 -12.47
CA HIS A 481 29.73 4.10 -13.70
C HIS A 481 29.11 5.23 -14.50
N ASP A 482 28.30 6.05 -13.83
CA ASP A 482 27.56 7.15 -14.42
C ASP A 482 27.17 8.16 -13.34
N GLU A 483 26.31 9.13 -13.66
CA GLU A 483 25.87 10.20 -12.74
C GLU A 483 24.99 9.70 -11.59
N SER A 484 24.51 8.46 -11.66
CA SER A 484 23.62 7.87 -10.65
C SER A 484 24.19 6.64 -9.96
N ARG A 485 25.34 6.12 -10.39
CA ARG A 485 25.91 4.87 -9.86
C ARG A 485 27.42 4.93 -9.65
N VAL A 486 27.84 4.52 -8.45
CA VAL A 486 29.26 4.42 -8.05
C VAL A 486 29.49 3.08 -7.37
N ASN A 487 30.45 2.30 -7.84
CA ASN A 487 30.92 1.11 -7.14
C ASN A 487 32.02 1.48 -6.15
N LEU A 488 31.92 0.97 -4.92
CA LEU A 488 32.95 1.12 -3.90
C LEU A 488 33.55 -0.24 -3.55
N LEU A 489 34.84 -0.23 -3.28
CA LEU A 489 35.56 -1.34 -2.64
C LEU A 489 35.80 -0.94 -1.18
N VAL A 490 35.33 -1.74 -0.23
CA VAL A 490 35.28 -1.38 1.19
C VAL A 490 35.93 -2.45 2.06
N SER A 491 36.69 -2.03 3.07
CA SER A 491 37.13 -2.88 4.18
C SER A 491 36.52 -2.42 5.49
N VAL A 492 36.27 -3.38 6.37
CA VAL A 492 35.76 -3.18 7.72
C VAL A 492 36.78 -3.74 8.70
N ASP A 493 37.24 -2.88 9.60
CA ASP A 493 38.25 -3.21 10.59
C ASP A 493 37.69 -4.18 11.65
N SER A 494 38.59 -4.78 12.43
CA SER A 494 38.19 -5.62 13.56
C SER A 494 37.60 -4.78 14.70
N GLY A 495 36.68 -5.35 15.48
CA GLY A 495 36.10 -4.70 16.66
C GLY A 495 35.13 -3.55 16.37
N VAL A 496 34.77 -3.31 15.10
CA VAL A 496 33.75 -2.31 14.75
C VAL A 496 32.39 -2.76 15.27
N PRO A 497 31.62 -1.91 15.98
CA PRO A 497 30.31 -2.30 16.49
C PRO A 497 29.36 -2.74 15.38
N LEU A 498 28.48 -3.71 15.64
CA LEU A 498 27.52 -4.19 14.64
C LEU A 498 26.42 -3.15 14.34
N GLY A 499 25.53 -3.49 13.42
CA GLY A 499 24.33 -2.74 13.10
C GLY A 499 24.49 -1.73 11.96
N ARG A 500 23.46 -0.90 11.77
CA ARG A 500 23.36 -0.01 10.60
C ARG A 500 24.35 1.16 10.67
N ARG A 501 24.90 1.55 9.52
CA ARG A 501 25.78 2.70 9.29
C ARG A 501 25.27 3.55 8.14
N ALA A 502 25.49 4.86 8.27
CA ALA A 502 25.25 5.80 7.18
C ALA A 502 26.35 5.69 6.13
N ILE A 503 26.00 6.08 4.91
CA ILE A 503 26.96 6.35 3.85
C ILE A 503 26.77 7.78 3.40
N ASP A 504 27.83 8.58 3.50
CA ASP A 504 27.81 9.97 3.11
C ASP A 504 28.76 10.21 1.92
N PHE A 505 28.45 11.21 1.11
CA PHE A 505 29.30 11.67 0.02
C PHE A 505 29.66 13.14 0.22
N ARG A 506 30.91 13.41 0.58
CA ARG A 506 31.41 14.75 0.96
C ARG A 506 30.54 15.38 2.04
N ILE A 507 29.85 16.48 1.74
CA ILE A 507 28.93 17.17 2.65
C ILE A 507 27.50 16.62 2.60
N HIS A 508 27.21 15.73 1.66
CA HIS A 508 25.87 15.22 1.40
C HIS A 508 25.63 13.97 2.24
N GLN A 509 24.74 14.09 3.21
CA GLN A 509 24.34 12.98 4.06
C GLN A 509 23.50 11.98 3.25
N GLY A 510 23.76 10.69 3.47
CA GLY A 510 22.98 9.62 2.86
C GLY A 510 22.25 8.74 3.87
N PRO A 511 21.57 7.68 3.38
CA PRO A 511 20.78 6.80 4.23
C PRO A 511 21.67 5.89 5.10
N ARG A 512 21.08 5.37 6.18
CA ARG A 512 21.67 4.29 6.99
C ARG A 512 21.52 2.92 6.31
N ALA A 513 22.20 2.76 5.19
CA ALA A 513 22.04 1.63 4.26
C ALA A 513 23.16 0.58 4.32
N ILE A 514 24.17 0.76 5.17
CA ILE A 514 25.23 -0.23 5.40
C ILE A 514 24.88 -1.04 6.65
N THR A 515 24.95 -2.37 6.60
CA THR A 515 24.64 -3.24 7.75
C THR A 515 25.87 -4.06 8.11
N LEU A 516 26.43 -3.81 9.29
CA LEU A 516 27.55 -4.60 9.82
C LEU A 516 27.03 -5.77 10.65
N TYR A 517 27.54 -6.97 10.38
CA TYR A 517 27.15 -8.20 11.07
C TYR A 517 28.38 -9.05 11.43
N ASP A 518 28.21 -9.94 12.39
CA ASP A 518 29.27 -10.87 12.80
C ASP A 518 29.17 -12.20 12.07
N THR A 519 27.96 -12.79 11.97
CA THR A 519 27.68 -14.02 11.21
C THR A 519 26.24 -14.04 10.70
N ILE A 520 25.89 -15.10 9.95
CA ILE A 520 24.51 -15.42 9.57
C ILE A 520 24.01 -16.52 10.52
N ASP A 521 22.91 -16.22 11.21
CA ASP A 521 22.30 -17.13 12.19
C ASP A 521 21.23 -18.02 11.57
N GLY A 522 20.56 -17.53 10.53
CA GLY A 522 19.54 -18.28 9.84
C GLY A 522 19.12 -17.63 8.53
N ILE A 523 18.15 -18.28 7.89
CA ILE A 523 17.44 -17.75 6.72
C ILE A 523 15.94 -17.69 7.03
N ARG A 524 15.22 -16.83 6.31
CA ARG A 524 13.75 -16.68 6.38
C ARG A 524 13.17 -16.67 5.00
N ILE A 525 11.95 -17.19 4.88
CA ILE A 525 11.18 -17.13 3.64
C ILE A 525 10.32 -15.86 3.65
N ARG A 526 10.26 -15.19 2.51
CA ARG A 526 9.42 -14.02 2.23
C ARG A 526 8.66 -14.25 0.92
N PRO A 527 7.35 -13.93 0.85
CA PRO A 527 6.47 -13.59 1.98
C PRO A 527 6.26 -14.80 2.91
N ASN A 528 5.87 -14.55 4.16
CA ASN A 528 5.47 -15.59 5.10
C ASN A 528 4.35 -15.05 6.03
N PRO A 529 3.14 -15.63 6.01
CA PRO A 529 2.70 -16.71 5.12
C PRO A 529 2.67 -16.25 3.65
N GLY A 530 2.92 -17.18 2.73
CA GLY A 530 2.60 -17.05 1.31
C GLY A 530 1.12 -17.35 1.05
N PHE A 531 0.60 -16.82 -0.05
CA PHE A 531 -0.82 -16.88 -0.37
C PHE A 531 -1.08 -17.02 -1.87
N SER A 532 -1.69 -18.14 -2.26
CA SER A 532 -1.99 -18.47 -3.64
C SER A 532 -3.45 -18.89 -3.81
N ARG A 533 -3.95 -18.86 -5.06
CA ARG A 533 -5.31 -19.28 -5.39
C ARG A 533 -5.35 -20.13 -6.65
N VAL A 534 -6.05 -21.26 -6.57
CA VAL A 534 -6.30 -22.13 -7.73
C VAL A 534 -6.98 -21.37 -8.86
N GLY A 535 -6.75 -21.82 -10.09
CA GLY A 535 -7.29 -21.19 -11.29
C GLY A 535 -6.90 -21.95 -12.55
N GLY A 536 -7.31 -21.43 -13.70
CA GLY A 536 -7.07 -21.99 -15.03
C GLY A 536 -8.34 -22.44 -15.76
N LYS A 537 -9.49 -22.54 -15.07
CA LYS A 537 -10.79 -22.87 -15.66
C LYS A 537 -11.70 -21.64 -15.76
N MET A 538 -12.03 -21.01 -14.63
CA MET A 538 -12.95 -19.85 -14.60
C MET A 538 -12.26 -18.51 -14.31
N ARG A 539 -11.08 -18.57 -13.71
CA ARG A 539 -10.22 -17.43 -13.34
C ARG A 539 -8.77 -17.75 -13.63
N PRO A 540 -7.91 -16.76 -13.89
CA PRO A 540 -6.46 -16.96 -13.86
C PRO A 540 -6.01 -17.55 -12.52
N LYS A 541 -4.92 -18.31 -12.54
CA LYS A 541 -4.24 -18.75 -11.32
C LYS A 541 -3.68 -17.52 -10.60
N GLN A 542 -3.70 -17.51 -9.27
CA GLN A 542 -2.94 -16.52 -8.51
C GLN A 542 -1.64 -17.18 -8.08
N LEU A 543 -0.51 -16.74 -8.62
CA LEU A 543 0.80 -17.31 -8.34
C LEU A 543 1.29 -16.89 -6.95
N GLU A 544 2.42 -17.44 -6.50
CA GLU A 544 3.19 -16.88 -5.39
C GLU A 544 4.67 -16.97 -5.73
N ARG A 545 5.46 -15.98 -5.30
CA ARG A 545 6.92 -16.01 -5.45
C ARG A 545 7.56 -15.88 -4.09
N PHE A 546 8.54 -16.73 -3.85
CA PHE A 546 9.30 -16.70 -2.62
C PHE A 546 10.73 -16.26 -2.86
N GLU A 547 11.31 -15.65 -1.83
CA GLU A 547 12.75 -15.45 -1.71
C GLU A 547 13.20 -15.79 -0.29
N ALA A 548 14.48 -16.12 -0.14
CA ALA A 548 15.08 -16.40 1.14
C ALA A 548 16.00 -15.24 1.53
N VAL A 549 15.88 -14.75 2.76
CA VAL A 549 16.66 -13.66 3.31
C VAL A 549 17.47 -14.17 4.50
N ALA A 550 18.78 -13.96 4.48
CA ALA A 550 19.66 -14.25 5.61
C ALA A 550 19.42 -13.23 6.73
N PHE A 551 19.60 -13.65 7.98
CA PHE A 551 19.50 -12.74 9.12
C PHE A 551 20.55 -13.06 10.19
N THR A 552 20.81 -12.07 11.04
CA THR A 552 21.57 -12.21 12.30
C THR A 552 20.65 -11.91 13.48
N ARG A 553 20.90 -12.56 14.62
CA ARG A 553 20.05 -12.61 15.81
C ARG A 553 19.97 -11.35 16.67
N GLY A 554 20.23 -10.20 16.07
CA GLY A 554 20.13 -8.91 16.74
C GLY A 554 21.05 -8.73 17.96
N PRO A 555 20.88 -7.61 18.68
CA PRO A 555 21.59 -7.34 19.93
C PRO A 555 21.27 -8.31 21.08
N ASP A 556 20.05 -8.87 21.16
CA ASP A 556 19.64 -9.72 22.28
C ASP A 556 20.19 -11.16 22.21
N GLY A 557 20.68 -11.58 21.05
CA GLY A 557 21.28 -12.90 20.88
C GLY A 557 20.27 -14.03 20.64
N VAL A 558 18.99 -13.72 20.48
CA VAL A 558 17.87 -14.66 20.35
C VAL A 558 17.36 -14.63 18.91
N PRO A 559 17.46 -15.73 18.16
CA PRO A 559 16.96 -15.74 16.78
C PRO A 559 15.44 -15.86 16.74
N TYR A 560 14.83 -15.32 15.69
CA TYR A 560 13.39 -15.42 15.36
C TYR A 560 12.45 -14.58 16.23
N ASN A 561 12.89 -13.37 16.59
CA ASN A 561 12.13 -12.32 17.27
C ASN A 561 12.10 -11.03 16.41
N GLU A 562 11.78 -9.90 17.04
CA GLU A 562 11.66 -8.59 16.38
C GLU A 562 12.99 -7.83 16.23
N ASP A 563 14.05 -8.19 16.98
CA ASP A 563 15.32 -7.46 16.95
C ASP A 563 16.33 -8.04 15.94
N ASP A 564 16.02 -9.20 15.38
CA ASP A 564 16.77 -9.80 14.28
C ASP A 564 16.94 -8.83 13.11
N VAL A 565 18.16 -8.78 12.59
CA VAL A 565 18.52 -7.91 11.47
C VAL A 565 18.57 -8.73 10.19
N GLU A 566 17.67 -8.41 9.25
CA GLU A 566 17.73 -8.93 7.89
C GLU A 566 18.98 -8.41 7.16
N LEU A 567 19.60 -9.30 6.40
CA LEU A 567 20.82 -9.07 5.64
C LEU A 567 20.50 -9.16 4.14
N MET A 568 21.17 -10.06 3.41
CA MET A 568 20.99 -10.23 1.98
C MET A 568 19.97 -11.32 1.62
N THR A 569 19.37 -11.18 0.43
CA THR A 569 18.71 -12.31 -0.25
C THR A 569 19.75 -13.38 -0.59
N VAL A 570 19.42 -14.64 -0.35
CA VAL A 570 20.31 -15.78 -0.57
C VAL A 570 19.73 -16.77 -1.58
N PRO A 571 20.55 -17.34 -2.48
CA PRO A 571 20.11 -18.40 -3.36
C PRO A 571 19.86 -19.68 -2.54
N VAL A 572 18.72 -20.32 -2.78
CA VAL A 572 18.28 -21.53 -2.07
C VAL A 572 17.68 -22.53 -3.04
N LYS A 573 17.56 -23.78 -2.60
CA LYS A 573 16.69 -24.77 -3.23
C LYS A 573 15.34 -24.75 -2.54
N TRP A 574 14.30 -24.85 -3.35
CA TRP A 574 12.91 -24.81 -2.90
C TRP A 574 12.27 -26.19 -2.97
N SER A 575 11.45 -26.50 -1.97
CA SER A 575 10.57 -27.67 -1.97
C SER A 575 9.29 -27.40 -1.19
N LEU A 576 8.29 -28.24 -1.40
CA LEU A 576 7.07 -28.26 -0.58
C LEU A 576 7.10 -29.45 0.38
N GLU A 577 6.56 -29.25 1.58
CA GLU A 577 6.33 -30.30 2.58
C GLU A 577 4.88 -30.25 3.06
N GLU A 578 4.33 -31.40 3.47
CA GLU A 578 2.98 -31.49 4.01
C GLU A 578 2.88 -30.69 5.32
N PHE A 579 1.80 -29.92 5.48
CA PHE A 579 1.42 -29.30 6.74
C PHE A 579 0.31 -30.16 7.38
N PRO A 580 0.62 -31.09 8.31
CA PRO A 580 -0.36 -32.07 8.79
C PRO A 580 -1.34 -31.42 9.77
N ILE A 581 -2.47 -30.93 9.27
CA ILE A 581 -3.59 -30.45 10.09
C ILE A 581 -4.44 -31.64 10.54
N ARG A 582 -4.58 -32.64 9.67
CA ARG A 582 -5.51 -33.76 9.86
C ARG A 582 -4.86 -35.10 9.50
N PRO A 583 -5.31 -36.21 10.11
CA PRO A 583 -4.90 -37.54 9.68
C PRO A 583 -5.26 -37.78 8.20
N GLY A 584 -4.25 -38.09 7.39
CA GLY A 584 -4.40 -38.32 5.96
C GLY A 584 -4.56 -37.03 5.13
N ASP A 585 -4.01 -35.89 5.61
CA ASP A 585 -3.82 -34.73 4.74
C ASP A 585 -3.00 -35.14 3.51
N ASP A 586 -3.52 -34.71 2.36
CA ASP A 586 -3.01 -34.99 1.03
C ASP A 586 -2.79 -33.69 0.25
N ASP A 587 -2.73 -32.55 0.95
CA ASP A 587 -2.70 -31.22 0.34
C ASP A 587 -1.49 -31.09 -0.59
N LEU A 588 -0.31 -31.58 -0.16
CA LEU A 588 0.92 -31.57 -0.97
C LEU A 588 0.74 -32.22 -2.35
N GLN A 589 -0.11 -33.24 -2.47
CA GLN A 589 -0.35 -33.95 -3.72
C GLN A 589 -1.20 -33.15 -4.71
N PHE A 590 -2.00 -32.19 -4.22
CA PHE A 590 -3.04 -31.54 -5.01
C PHE A 590 -2.88 -30.03 -5.16
N VAL A 591 -2.19 -29.33 -4.25
CA VAL A 591 -2.17 -27.85 -4.24
C VAL A 591 -1.53 -27.20 -5.47
N GLY A 592 -0.54 -27.84 -6.08
CA GLY A 592 0.22 -27.29 -7.21
C GLY A 592 1.70 -27.65 -7.17
N GLU A 593 2.51 -26.87 -7.88
CA GLU A 593 3.94 -27.13 -8.06
C GLU A 593 4.76 -25.91 -7.65
N LEU A 594 5.90 -26.14 -6.99
CA LEU A 594 6.90 -25.13 -6.65
C LEU A 594 8.15 -25.38 -7.47
N ASP A 595 8.58 -24.39 -8.25
CA ASP A 595 9.82 -24.47 -9.00
C ASP A 595 11.02 -24.46 -8.03
N SER A 596 11.85 -25.50 -8.10
CA SER A 596 12.93 -25.74 -7.12
C SER A 596 14.08 -24.74 -7.17
N GLU A 597 14.20 -23.98 -8.27
CA GLU A 597 15.28 -23.03 -8.50
C GLU A 597 14.83 -21.58 -8.25
N THR A 598 13.63 -21.24 -8.68
CA THR A 598 13.13 -19.87 -8.71
C THR A 598 12.20 -19.54 -7.55
N GLY A 599 11.67 -20.55 -6.84
CA GLY A 599 10.71 -20.33 -5.75
C GLY A 599 9.35 -19.82 -6.23
N VAL A 600 9.03 -20.01 -7.52
CA VAL A 600 7.72 -19.67 -8.09
C VAL A 600 6.76 -20.81 -7.84
N PHE A 601 5.70 -20.56 -7.07
CA PHE A 601 4.60 -21.50 -6.87
C PHE A 601 3.50 -21.27 -7.91
N THR A 602 3.10 -22.35 -8.59
CA THR A 602 1.97 -22.37 -9.51
C THR A 602 0.88 -23.27 -8.95
N PRO A 603 -0.28 -22.72 -8.55
CA PRO A 603 -1.36 -23.53 -7.99
C PRO A 603 -1.98 -24.43 -9.05
N ALA A 604 -2.67 -25.48 -8.61
CA ALA A 604 -3.41 -26.38 -9.46
C ALA A 604 -4.70 -25.75 -10.06
N ILE A 605 -5.39 -26.53 -10.88
CA ILE A 605 -6.65 -26.14 -11.54
C ILE A 605 -7.79 -25.92 -10.52
N ASP A 606 -8.66 -24.95 -10.76
CA ASP A 606 -9.83 -24.67 -9.94
C ASP A 606 -11.02 -25.60 -10.20
N GLY A 607 -11.86 -25.78 -9.17
CA GLY A 607 -13.08 -26.57 -9.18
C GLY A 607 -12.97 -27.92 -8.43
N PRO A 608 -14.10 -28.63 -8.26
CA PRO A 608 -14.14 -29.93 -7.59
C PRO A 608 -13.21 -30.94 -8.27
N ASN A 609 -12.33 -31.58 -7.50
CA ASN A 609 -11.43 -32.64 -7.98
C ASN A 609 -11.92 -34.02 -7.50
N PRO A 610 -12.42 -34.90 -8.39
CA PRO A 610 -12.90 -36.25 -8.03
C PRO A 610 -11.86 -37.16 -7.36
N GLU A 611 -10.57 -36.88 -7.52
CA GLU A 611 -9.49 -37.64 -6.88
C GLU A 611 -9.32 -37.29 -5.41
N ARG A 612 -9.82 -36.12 -4.98
CA ARG A 612 -9.83 -35.72 -3.58
C ARG A 612 -11.05 -36.25 -2.84
N ARG A 613 -10.88 -36.47 -1.55
CA ARG A 613 -11.99 -36.81 -0.65
C ARG A 613 -13.11 -35.76 -0.77
N PHE A 614 -14.35 -36.24 -0.92
CA PHE A 614 -15.56 -35.41 -1.14
C PHE A 614 -15.54 -34.54 -2.40
N SER A 615 -14.70 -34.86 -3.37
CA SER A 615 -14.47 -34.03 -4.54
C SER A 615 -14.04 -32.59 -4.19
N ALA A 616 -13.23 -32.43 -3.13
CA ALA A 616 -12.74 -31.12 -2.71
C ALA A 616 -11.96 -30.41 -3.83
N ASN A 617 -11.83 -29.08 -3.73
CA ASN A 617 -10.96 -28.32 -4.64
C ASN A 617 -9.49 -28.64 -4.36
N ASN A 618 -8.59 -28.28 -5.28
CA ASN A 618 -7.14 -28.39 -5.13
C ASN A 618 -6.52 -27.31 -4.22
N ILE A 619 -7.16 -27.06 -3.08
CA ILE A 619 -6.74 -26.10 -2.05
C ILE A 619 -5.99 -26.84 -0.95
N GLY A 620 -5.27 -26.12 -0.11
CA GLY A 620 -4.58 -26.76 0.98
C GLY A 620 -3.61 -25.85 1.70
N ASP A 621 -3.03 -26.41 2.75
CA ASP A 621 -2.02 -25.81 3.58
C ASP A 621 -0.72 -26.64 3.44
N VAL A 622 0.38 -26.00 3.07
CA VAL A 622 1.68 -26.66 2.91
C VAL A 622 2.80 -25.81 3.48
N TYR A 623 3.87 -26.47 3.88
CA TYR A 623 5.13 -25.78 4.15
C TYR A 623 5.87 -25.51 2.84
N VAL A 624 6.38 -24.30 2.70
CA VAL A 624 7.43 -23.97 1.72
C VAL A 624 8.76 -24.07 2.43
N VAL A 625 9.71 -24.78 1.83
CA VAL A 625 11.02 -25.05 2.42
C VAL A 625 12.11 -24.46 1.55
N ALA A 626 13.02 -23.74 2.20
CA ALA A 626 14.23 -23.19 1.59
C ALA A 626 15.44 -23.86 2.24
N THR A 627 16.35 -24.39 1.43
CA THR A 627 17.62 -24.96 1.90
C THR A 627 18.80 -24.37 1.13
N CYS A 628 19.90 -24.08 1.83
CA CYS A 628 21.16 -23.74 1.21
C CYS A 628 22.35 -24.09 2.10
N THR A 629 23.52 -24.14 1.49
CA THR A 629 24.80 -24.21 2.20
C THR A 629 25.55 -22.93 1.91
N MET A 630 26.01 -22.26 2.96
CA MET A 630 26.75 -21.00 2.84
C MET A 630 28.03 -21.03 3.66
N THR A 631 29.04 -20.34 3.16
CA THR A 631 30.27 -20.05 3.90
C THR A 631 30.06 -18.76 4.69
N VAL A 632 30.08 -18.85 6.02
CA VAL A 632 29.76 -17.73 6.91
C VAL A 632 30.89 -17.53 7.94
N PRO A 633 31.06 -16.32 8.48
CA PRO A 633 32.01 -16.11 9.57
C PRO A 633 31.66 -16.98 10.79
N GLU A 634 32.65 -17.60 11.41
CA GLU A 634 32.49 -18.30 12.68
C GLU A 634 32.32 -17.29 13.81
N ARG A 635 31.20 -17.34 14.52
CA ARG A 635 31.01 -16.54 15.74
C ARG A 635 31.89 -17.12 16.84
N LEU A 636 32.83 -16.31 17.33
CA LEU A 636 33.59 -16.63 18.54
C LEU A 636 32.71 -16.30 19.76
N GLU A 637 32.08 -17.30 20.36
CA GLU A 637 31.36 -17.10 21.62
C GLU A 637 32.34 -16.69 22.72
N VAL A 638 32.15 -15.51 23.30
CA VAL A 638 32.90 -15.09 24.49
C VAL A 638 32.41 -15.95 25.65
N LYS A 639 33.25 -16.88 26.12
CA LYS A 639 32.96 -17.62 27.36
C LYS A 639 32.65 -16.61 28.47
N LYS A 640 31.48 -16.74 29.11
CA LYS A 640 31.24 -16.11 30.42
C LYS A 640 32.37 -16.55 31.34
N VAL A 641 33.24 -15.61 31.73
CA VAL A 641 34.13 -15.81 32.87
C VAL A 641 33.21 -16.04 34.07
N PRO A 642 33.32 -17.15 34.81
CA PRO A 642 32.61 -17.29 36.07
C PRO A 642 33.04 -16.12 36.96
N ASP A 643 32.11 -15.47 37.64
CA ASP A 643 32.46 -14.49 38.66
C ASP A 643 33.32 -15.22 39.71
N ASP A 644 34.64 -15.00 39.67
CA ASP A 644 35.58 -15.60 40.61
C ASP A 644 35.27 -15.04 42.00
N GLU A 645 34.98 -15.97 42.90
CA GLU A 645 34.75 -15.78 44.32
C GLU A 645 35.79 -14.82 44.92
N GLU A 646 35.33 -13.72 45.50
CA GLU A 646 36.14 -12.87 46.36
C GLU A 646 36.73 -13.72 47.49
N GLN A 647 38.06 -13.86 47.47
CA GLN A 647 38.82 -14.35 48.60
C GLN A 647 38.59 -13.43 49.80
N SER A 648 37.87 -13.97 50.79
CA SER A 648 37.81 -13.42 52.13
C SER A 648 39.18 -13.59 52.81
N GLY A 649 39.84 -12.45 53.04
CA GLY A 649 40.94 -12.29 53.98
C GLY A 649 40.44 -11.47 55.17
N ASP A 650 40.11 -12.19 56.24
CA ASP A 650 40.22 -11.88 57.66
C ASP A 650 40.57 -10.42 58.07
N ASP A 651 39.71 -9.79 58.88
CA ASP A 651 40.03 -9.49 60.30
C ASP A 651 38.95 -8.60 60.95
N GLY A 652 38.37 -9.12 62.04
CA GLY A 652 38.14 -8.35 63.28
C GLY A 652 36.78 -7.68 63.51
N GLU A 653 35.93 -8.36 64.31
CA GLU A 653 35.25 -7.86 65.54
C GLU A 653 34.69 -6.41 65.54
N ASP A 654 33.44 -6.11 65.91
CA ASP A 654 32.63 -6.70 66.95
C ASP A 654 31.18 -6.14 66.94
N ALA A 655 30.25 -7.01 67.35
CA ALA A 655 29.10 -6.73 68.22
C ALA A 655 27.91 -5.81 67.83
N THR A 656 26.77 -6.51 67.67
CA THR A 656 25.42 -6.26 68.25
C THR A 656 24.37 -5.47 67.45
N GLY A 657 23.15 -6.04 67.37
CA GLY A 657 21.91 -5.26 67.30
C GLY A 657 20.82 -5.78 66.38
N GLU A 658 19.99 -6.67 66.91
CA GLU A 658 18.86 -7.37 66.32
C GLU A 658 17.61 -6.50 65.93
N VAL A 659 16.97 -6.88 64.80
CA VAL A 659 15.54 -6.87 64.40
C VAL A 659 14.73 -5.56 64.16
N ALA A 660 14.13 -5.54 62.94
CA ALA A 660 12.72 -5.27 62.58
C ALA A 660 12.39 -3.99 61.81
N GLY A 661 11.76 -4.19 60.64
CA GLY A 661 10.60 -3.39 60.22
C GLY A 661 10.75 -2.61 58.90
N ALA A 662 10.24 -3.23 57.83
CA ALA A 662 9.60 -2.66 56.63
C ALA A 662 9.71 -1.14 56.35
N GLU A 663 10.11 -0.78 55.13
CA GLU A 663 9.19 -0.37 54.05
C GLU A 663 9.95 -0.07 52.73
N GLU A 664 9.29 -0.45 51.63
CA GLU A 664 9.36 0.04 50.24
C GLU A 664 10.68 0.58 49.65
N SER A 665 11.18 -0.09 48.61
CA SER A 665 11.97 0.55 47.58
C SER A 665 11.57 0.08 46.19
N THR A 666 11.18 1.05 45.38
CA THR A 666 10.95 1.06 43.94
C THR A 666 12.04 0.37 43.14
N ASP A 667 11.66 -0.62 42.34
CA ASP A 667 12.49 -1.22 41.30
C ASP A 667 12.75 -0.20 40.18
N GLN A 668 13.98 0.29 40.13
CA GLN A 668 14.54 1.00 39.00
C GLN A 668 15.87 0.32 38.68
N GLU A 669 15.80 -0.88 38.11
CA GLU A 669 16.97 -1.58 37.60
C GLU A 669 17.34 -1.03 36.22
N SER A 670 18.55 -0.51 36.19
CA SER A 670 19.26 0.11 35.09
C SER A 670 19.47 -0.84 33.92
N ALA A 671 19.10 -0.34 32.73
CA ALA A 671 19.60 -0.81 31.45
C ALA A 671 21.13 -0.58 31.36
N ASP A 672 21.93 -1.62 31.61
CA ASP A 672 23.36 -1.59 31.25
C ASP A 672 24.00 -2.98 31.03
N ALA A 673 23.21 -3.98 30.60
CA ALA A 673 23.69 -5.32 30.31
C ALA A 673 23.40 -5.76 28.86
N ALA A 674 23.84 -4.98 27.87
CA ALA A 674 23.74 -5.37 26.45
C ALA A 674 24.92 -4.91 25.58
N ASN A 675 26.13 -4.82 26.14
CA ASN A 675 27.32 -4.52 25.35
C ASN A 675 28.57 -5.20 25.93
N LYS A 676 28.83 -6.45 25.53
CA LYS A 676 30.15 -7.07 25.73
C LYS A 676 30.89 -7.14 24.39
N PRO A 677 32.13 -6.62 24.30
CA PRO A 677 32.86 -6.53 23.05
C PRO A 677 33.30 -7.90 22.55
N ILE A 678 33.16 -8.10 21.24
CA ILE A 678 33.73 -9.22 20.49
C ILE A 678 35.27 -9.09 20.57
N ALA A 679 35.95 -10.17 20.96
CA ALA A 679 37.41 -10.19 21.02
C ALA A 679 38.02 -9.91 19.64
N ALA A 680 38.90 -8.92 19.57
CA ALA A 680 39.60 -8.50 18.37
C ALA A 680 40.52 -9.61 17.85
N ALA A 681 40.33 -10.00 16.59
CA ALA A 681 41.34 -10.70 15.81
C ALA A 681 41.75 -9.79 14.64
N ASP A 682 43.06 -9.56 14.45
CA ASP A 682 43.65 -8.79 13.34
C ASP A 682 43.58 -9.54 11.99
N SER A 683 42.70 -10.53 11.87
CA SER A 683 42.55 -11.40 10.69
C SER A 683 41.08 -11.57 10.36
N PRO A 684 40.72 -11.74 9.06
CA PRO A 684 39.35 -12.08 8.67
C PRO A 684 38.83 -13.25 9.50
N PRO A 685 37.54 -13.24 9.89
CA PRO A 685 36.99 -14.29 10.73
C PRO A 685 37.16 -15.63 10.03
N LYS A 686 37.44 -16.69 10.81
CA LYS A 686 37.48 -18.05 10.27
C LYS A 686 36.14 -18.33 9.62
N MET A 687 36.15 -18.68 8.34
CA MET A 687 34.93 -18.97 7.60
C MET A 687 34.59 -20.45 7.77
N ILE A 688 33.32 -20.74 8.04
CA ILE A 688 32.79 -22.10 8.20
C ILE A 688 31.63 -22.33 7.24
N GLU A 689 31.56 -23.54 6.71
CA GLU A 689 30.43 -23.99 5.91
C GLU A 689 29.29 -24.40 6.85
N ARG A 690 28.10 -23.82 6.64
CA ARG A 690 26.89 -24.13 7.41
C ARG A 690 25.73 -24.38 6.47
N GLU A 691 24.94 -25.39 6.81
CA GLU A 691 23.65 -25.66 6.17
C GLU A 691 22.56 -24.85 6.87
N PHE A 692 21.73 -24.20 6.05
CA PHE A 692 20.59 -23.42 6.49
C PHE A 692 19.32 -24.02 5.91
N ARG A 693 18.29 -24.09 6.75
CA ARG A 693 16.96 -24.54 6.38
C ARG A 693 15.92 -23.65 7.04
N ALA A 694 14.96 -23.17 6.26
CA ALA A 694 13.78 -22.48 6.76
C ALA A 694 12.51 -23.13 6.24
N ARG A 695 11.45 -23.00 7.04
CA ARG A 695 10.09 -23.35 6.66
C ARG A 695 9.22 -22.11 6.78
N GLY A 696 8.50 -21.82 5.71
CA GLY A 696 7.45 -20.83 5.63
C GLY A 696 6.12 -21.54 5.40
N HIS A 697 5.03 -20.81 5.58
CA HIS A 697 3.68 -21.30 5.39
C HIS A 697 3.16 -20.86 4.02
N LEU A 698 2.42 -21.71 3.30
CA LEU A 698 1.74 -21.34 2.07
C LEU A 698 0.30 -21.83 2.13
N LEU A 699 -0.62 -20.87 2.12
CA LEU A 699 -2.04 -21.14 2.03
C LEU A 699 -2.50 -21.04 0.57
N VAL A 700 -3.05 -22.14 0.06
CA VAL A 700 -3.67 -22.19 -1.28
C VAL A 700 -5.18 -22.26 -1.12
N THR A 701 -5.90 -21.28 -1.66
CA THR A 701 -7.36 -21.19 -1.51
C THR A 701 -8.10 -21.06 -2.85
N VAL A 702 -9.42 -20.99 -2.79
CA VAL A 702 -10.26 -20.77 -3.96
C VAL A 702 -10.22 -19.32 -4.42
N PRO A 703 -10.34 -19.05 -5.73
CA PRO A 703 -10.54 -17.71 -6.22
C PRO A 703 -11.89 -17.17 -5.71
N ILE A 704 -11.97 -15.85 -5.52
CA ILE A 704 -13.27 -15.21 -5.32
C ILE A 704 -14.00 -15.26 -6.66
N TYR A 705 -14.92 -16.21 -6.81
CA TYR A 705 -15.70 -16.43 -8.05
C TYR A 705 -16.74 -15.33 -8.35
N VAL A 706 -16.63 -14.17 -7.70
CA VAL A 706 -17.51 -13.04 -8.00
C VAL A 706 -16.94 -12.30 -9.21
N GLN A 707 -17.76 -12.16 -10.26
CA GLN A 707 -17.36 -11.56 -11.52
C GLN A 707 -17.49 -10.03 -11.46
N TRP A 708 -16.54 -9.40 -10.76
CA TRP A 708 -16.50 -7.94 -10.67
C TRP A 708 -15.93 -7.26 -11.92
N ASP A 709 -15.18 -7.94 -12.79
CA ASP A 709 -14.38 -7.26 -13.83
C ASP A 709 -14.85 -7.46 -15.29
N GLN A 710 -16.08 -7.95 -15.53
CA GLN A 710 -16.54 -8.30 -16.88
C GLN A 710 -16.76 -7.13 -17.86
N ASN A 711 -16.48 -5.87 -17.47
CA ASN A 711 -16.57 -4.76 -18.40
C ASN A 711 -15.22 -4.51 -19.07
N LYS A 712 -15.23 -4.49 -20.41
CA LYS A 712 -14.10 -4.18 -21.31
C LYS A 712 -13.39 -2.83 -21.05
N TRP A 713 -13.86 -2.06 -20.06
CA TRP A 713 -13.25 -0.86 -19.51
C TRP A 713 -11.88 -1.12 -18.87
N ASN A 714 -11.74 -2.18 -18.06
CA ASN A 714 -10.48 -2.47 -17.35
C ASN A 714 -9.37 -2.97 -18.29
N GLN A 715 -9.73 -3.38 -19.51
CA GLN A 715 -8.83 -3.99 -20.50
C GLN A 715 -8.31 -3.01 -21.55
N ARG A 716 -8.57 -1.69 -21.42
CA ARG A 716 -8.03 -0.66 -22.32
C ARG A 716 -7.29 0.44 -21.57
#